data_AF-A0A957L9P1-F1
#
_entry.id   AF-A0A957L9P1-F1
#
_cell.length_a   1.000
_cell.length_b   1.000
_cell.length_c   1.000
_cell.angle_alpha   90.00
_cell.angle_beta   90.00
_cell.angle_gamma   90.00
#
_symmetry.space_group_name_H-M   'P 1'
#
loop_
_entity.id
_entity.type
_entity.pdbx_description
1 polymer ?
#
loop_
_entity_poly.entity_id
_entity_poly.type
_entity_poly.pdbx_seq_one_letter_code
_entity_poly.pdbx_strand_id
1 'polypeptide(L)'
;MSNFVWETDEEDRWEDITEEAQGPPPPPPNRRKWLYAVPILAILLLTGLVIYNQAQARVERTKAAMREDILSSHQLIRLAAAEQDDELLTPMLSGRNLRWVDAIQDAAASGTLFDRTQFGLTMLGEPTIAEGAITFNDNLDAAELTTQQRYQYGRQEITLEHTLLFRLGGTRWLWAPLEDEFWGETRTIIEEDSLFDLFVPDRDVDLVQQITPRLEERVERLCEDPSLALSCPDGLRIRLTFEQDPYVLIGSSEERFWLQDDGRLHLYLPTPSLIGRPVDQAGVDVLADNYAAPIITQLIVELMLYDCCDDNSWMVQALIDKQLHKLDLKQWPLTAADYERFFAEPFTFSTYPSRLRFDDMSEERIRWEAYLLVDFIDSVTQRPLGEQFDLVMNTPRAWLDTLLQELTPAEREAQLIHHMFAQRAPQPTLQTALPDQSLLMMCSDLAGVWSPNGQTLAYDLPNSRWASIEPPLDNSRGFYITPDDTGILWTDNEEQGDFTLLMQYEDQVQEVYATGAEPSYFYLPRTPFDDRYLSIYVYGNGRNIQLQTHVVDINSCQTGDCQLQQIEGIITWSPDESRYMQIEPVEAGMLLTIKNAAGEMQYSTFGRWPYIWAADNTLIYRVFEERADVQSDLMAFSANAATPEIILTEAELTHLPTAASEAGWGLNDVIALPKQPHVLMFNLYELISDNAPQPYIVFYDWQSKELLGEIDLESQSYYQSHLSPNGRWLLLDFYEAGDRDYIIDLTTYEVVQTLPGNVFQGDMGFNARYDWSADGNWLVRFQRGFALLYTPLTHEHYPIQYQDTSTYCLGGGWHNRGSS
;
A
#
# COMPACT_ATOMS: atom_id res chain seq x y z
N MET A 1 74.79 13.57 -10.05
CA MET A 1 75.80 14.46 -9.42
C MET A 1 75.06 15.46 -8.55
N SER A 2 75.67 15.79 -7.40
CA SER A 2 75.57 17.03 -6.61
C SER A 2 74.16 17.54 -6.23
N ASN A 3 73.78 17.44 -4.95
CA ASN A 3 74.08 18.40 -3.87
C ASN A 3 73.32 19.72 -4.04
N PHE A 4 72.42 20.01 -3.11
CA PHE A 4 72.11 21.39 -2.73
C PHE A 4 72.18 21.53 -1.20
N VAL A 5 72.82 22.61 -0.78
CA VAL A 5 73.14 22.97 0.61
C VAL A 5 72.50 24.32 0.88
N TRP A 6 72.05 24.54 2.11
CA TRP A 6 71.77 25.88 2.61
C TRP A 6 72.59 26.08 3.88
N GLU A 7 73.68 26.83 3.75
CA GLU A 7 74.34 27.49 4.87
C GLU A 7 73.51 28.69 5.30
N THR A 8 73.67 29.12 6.54
CA THR A 8 73.28 30.46 7.00
C THR A 8 74.52 31.16 7.54
N ASP A 9 75.21 31.88 6.67
CA ASP A 9 76.13 32.93 7.08
C ASP A 9 75.32 34.20 7.41
N GLU A 10 75.57 34.78 8.57
CA GLU A 10 75.74 36.23 8.68
C GLU A 10 76.79 36.49 9.77
N GLU A 11 78.02 36.76 9.34
CA GLU A 11 79.09 37.27 10.19
C GLU A 11 78.78 38.71 10.61
N ASP A 12 79.22 39.12 11.80
CA ASP A 12 80.11 40.29 11.81
C ASP A 12 81.10 40.30 12.99
N ARG A 13 82.30 40.79 12.65
CA ARG A 13 83.57 40.77 13.38
C ARG A 13 83.59 41.49 14.73
N TRP A 14 84.62 41.20 15.54
CA TRP A 14 85.71 42.10 16.00
C TRP A 14 86.61 41.28 16.95
N GLU A 15 87.62 40.59 16.41
CA GLU A 15 89.05 40.96 16.41
C GLU A 15 89.88 40.36 17.58
N ASP A 16 90.99 39.71 17.21
CA ASP A 16 92.03 39.23 18.12
C ASP A 16 92.77 40.39 18.79
N ILE A 17 93.07 40.26 20.09
CA ILE A 17 94.15 41.00 20.74
C ILE A 17 95.09 39.98 21.39
N THR A 18 96.31 39.92 20.86
CA THR A 18 97.43 39.12 21.37
C THR A 18 98.08 39.72 22.61
N GLU A 19 98.90 38.90 23.29
CA GLU A 19 99.58 39.15 24.56
C GLU A 19 100.28 40.53 24.69
N GLU A 20 100.12 41.15 25.86
CA GLU A 20 101.23 41.93 26.45
C GLU A 20 101.25 41.78 27.99
N ALA A 21 102.45 41.66 28.57
CA ALA A 21 102.64 41.23 29.95
C ALA A 21 102.86 42.40 30.92
N GLN A 22 102.10 42.46 32.03
CA GLN A 22 102.41 43.27 33.22
C GLN A 22 102.15 42.47 34.52
N GLY A 23 102.91 42.76 35.58
CA GLY A 23 103.14 41.85 36.72
C GLY A 23 102.11 41.86 37.88
N PRO A 24 102.36 41.08 38.95
CA PRO A 24 101.50 40.98 40.16
C PRO A 24 101.75 42.13 41.15
N PRO A 25 101.02 42.30 42.28
CA PRO A 25 99.89 41.53 42.87
C PRO A 25 98.59 42.42 42.88
N PRO A 26 97.60 42.44 43.83
CA PRO A 26 97.27 41.63 45.03
C PRO A 26 95.82 41.03 45.08
N PRO A 27 95.47 40.19 46.09
CA PRO A 27 94.17 39.50 46.14
C PRO A 27 93.05 40.24 46.92
N PRO A 28 91.82 40.29 46.39
CA PRO A 28 90.57 40.54 47.13
C PRO A 28 89.65 39.29 47.18
N PRO A 29 88.53 39.29 47.94
CA PRO A 29 88.33 38.23 48.93
C PRO A 29 87.39 37.08 48.54
N ASN A 30 87.57 35.97 49.25
CA ASN A 30 86.81 34.72 49.16
C ASN A 30 85.30 34.92 49.44
N ARG A 31 84.48 35.01 48.38
CA ARG A 31 83.00 34.94 48.48
C ARG A 31 82.50 33.52 48.19
N ARG A 32 81.67 33.01 49.10
CA ARG A 32 81.07 31.67 49.12
C ARG A 32 80.38 31.30 47.78
N LYS A 33 81.04 30.53 46.92
CA LYS A 33 80.47 30.08 45.62
C LYS A 33 79.20 29.22 45.75
N TRP A 34 79.01 28.51 46.87
CA TRP A 34 77.80 27.72 47.17
C TRP A 34 76.50 28.57 47.21
N LEU A 35 76.58 29.84 47.61
CA LEU A 35 75.39 30.73 47.65
C LEU A 35 74.80 31.02 46.25
N TYR A 36 75.52 30.73 45.17
CA TYR A 36 75.00 30.80 43.80
C TYR A 36 74.51 29.44 43.26
N ALA A 37 74.94 28.31 43.84
CA ALA A 37 74.52 26.98 43.39
C ALA A 37 73.06 26.66 43.78
N VAL A 38 72.63 27.09 44.97
CA VAL A 38 71.23 26.90 45.43
C VAL A 38 70.22 27.63 44.54
N PRO A 39 70.37 28.94 44.20
CA PRO A 39 69.44 29.59 43.28
C PRO A 39 69.51 29.03 41.85
N ILE A 40 70.68 28.59 41.36
CA ILE A 40 70.77 27.94 40.03
C ILE A 40 70.00 26.61 40.01
N LEU A 41 70.14 25.76 41.04
CA LEU A 41 69.39 24.51 41.13
C LEU A 41 67.87 24.77 41.28
N ALA A 42 67.48 25.77 42.07
CA ALA A 42 66.09 26.18 42.21
C ALA A 42 65.51 26.72 40.89
N ILE A 43 66.28 27.49 40.13
CA ILE A 43 65.89 27.97 38.79
C ILE A 43 65.79 26.80 37.81
N LEU A 44 66.71 25.82 37.84
CA LEU A 44 66.60 24.63 36.97
C LEU A 44 65.38 23.76 37.32
N LEU A 45 65.06 23.59 38.60
CA LEU A 45 63.85 22.89 39.05
C LEU A 45 62.57 23.65 38.69
N LEU A 46 62.54 24.98 38.88
CA LEU A 46 61.41 25.83 38.48
C LEU A 46 61.21 25.84 36.96
N THR A 47 62.29 25.98 36.19
CA THR A 47 62.25 25.91 34.72
C THR A 47 61.81 24.53 34.25
N GLY A 48 62.30 23.45 34.86
CA GLY A 48 61.85 22.08 34.58
C GLY A 48 60.36 21.87 34.88
N LEU A 49 59.88 22.37 36.02
CA LEU A 49 58.46 22.34 36.39
C LEU A 49 57.60 23.17 35.42
N VAL A 50 58.06 24.35 35.01
CA VAL A 50 57.36 25.20 34.03
C VAL A 50 57.32 24.55 32.65
N ILE A 51 58.42 23.97 32.18
CA ILE A 51 58.47 23.23 30.90
C ILE A 51 57.56 22.00 30.97
N TYR A 52 57.58 21.24 32.06
CA TYR A 52 56.67 20.10 32.26
C TYR A 52 55.21 20.55 32.26
N ASN A 53 54.84 21.59 33.01
CA ASN A 53 53.48 22.12 33.05
C ASN A 53 53.04 22.69 31.68
N GLN A 54 53.94 23.33 30.92
CA GLN A 54 53.65 23.79 29.56
C GLN A 54 53.50 22.63 28.57
N ALA A 55 54.30 21.57 28.71
CA ALA A 55 54.16 20.35 27.91
C ALA A 55 52.83 19.65 28.19
N GLN A 56 52.48 19.43 29.47
CA GLN A 56 51.19 18.86 29.88
C GLN A 56 50.01 19.73 29.41
N ALA A 57 50.07 21.05 29.62
CA ALA A 57 49.03 21.97 29.15
C ALA A 57 48.92 22.04 27.61
N ARG A 58 49.98 21.70 26.87
CA ARG A 58 49.93 21.58 25.41
C ARG A 58 49.32 20.24 24.99
N VAL A 59 49.71 19.13 25.63
CA VAL A 59 49.13 17.79 25.40
C VAL A 59 47.63 17.81 25.66
N GLU A 60 47.15 18.35 26.77
CA GLU A 60 45.72 18.37 27.07
C GLU A 60 44.91 19.30 26.16
N ARG A 61 45.50 20.40 25.65
CA ARG A 61 44.85 21.21 24.59
C ARG A 61 44.79 20.47 23.26
N THR A 62 45.85 19.75 22.89
CA THR A 62 45.87 18.94 21.67
C THR A 62 44.84 17.82 21.77
N LYS A 63 44.75 17.10 22.89
CA LYS A 63 43.71 16.11 23.14
C LYS A 63 42.31 16.72 23.14
N ALA A 64 42.10 17.92 23.69
CA ALA A 64 40.80 18.59 23.66
C ALA A 64 40.35 18.89 22.22
N ALA A 65 41.23 19.43 21.37
CA ALA A 65 40.95 19.65 19.96
C ALA A 65 40.70 18.34 19.20
N MET A 66 41.53 17.31 19.43
CA MET A 66 41.33 15.98 18.82
C MET A 66 40.00 15.34 19.23
N ARG A 67 39.53 15.54 20.48
CA ARG A 67 38.20 15.09 20.93
C ARG A 67 37.09 15.81 20.15
N GLU A 68 37.20 17.12 19.97
CA GLU A 68 36.23 17.92 19.19
C GLU A 68 36.19 17.45 17.72
N ASP A 69 37.35 17.21 17.10
CA ASP A 69 37.44 16.65 15.74
C ASP A 69 36.79 15.25 15.63
N ILE A 70 37.06 14.34 16.59
CA ILE A 70 36.46 13.00 16.63
C ILE A 70 34.94 13.08 16.77
N LEU A 71 34.44 13.94 17.67
CA LEU A 71 33.01 14.15 17.85
C LEU A 71 32.35 14.72 16.59
N SER A 72 33.02 15.63 15.89
CA SER A 72 32.54 16.15 14.60
C SER A 72 32.51 15.06 13.51
N SER A 73 33.53 14.20 13.41
CA SER A 73 33.52 13.06 12.47
C SER A 73 32.39 12.08 12.81
N HIS A 74 32.17 11.76 14.10
CA HIS A 74 31.10 10.89 14.55
C HIS A 74 29.70 11.46 14.24
N GLN A 75 29.49 12.77 14.44
CA GLN A 75 28.24 13.44 14.07
C GLN A 75 27.97 13.38 12.56
N LEU A 76 28.98 13.58 11.72
CA LEU A 76 28.84 13.47 10.26
C LEU A 76 28.52 12.03 9.82
N ILE A 77 29.16 11.02 10.43
CA ILE A 77 28.85 9.61 10.18
C ILE A 77 27.39 9.28 10.55
N ARG A 78 26.89 9.76 11.69
CA ARG A 78 25.50 9.53 12.09
C ARG A 78 24.49 10.29 11.25
N LEU A 79 24.82 11.49 10.77
CA LEU A 79 23.99 12.22 9.81
C LEU A 79 23.90 11.45 8.48
N ALA A 80 25.04 11.05 7.91
CA ALA A 80 25.09 10.27 6.68
C ALA A 80 24.30 8.96 6.78
N ALA A 81 24.40 8.26 7.92
CA ALA A 81 23.64 7.04 8.17
C ALA A 81 22.13 7.27 8.31
N ALA A 82 21.70 8.41 8.89
CA ALA A 82 20.29 8.76 9.04
C ALA A 82 19.67 9.27 7.72
N GLU A 83 20.47 9.88 6.84
CA GLU A 83 20.06 10.34 5.51
C GLU A 83 20.31 9.27 4.41
N GLN A 84 20.88 8.10 4.77
CA GLN A 84 21.29 7.01 3.87
C GLN A 84 22.26 7.47 2.74
N ASP A 85 23.09 8.48 3.04
CA ASP A 85 24.01 9.14 2.10
C ASP A 85 25.41 8.47 2.13
N ASP A 86 25.70 7.64 1.13
CA ASP A 86 26.98 6.95 0.98
C ASP A 86 28.12 7.89 0.55
N GLU A 87 27.83 8.91 -0.28
CA GLU A 87 28.81 9.94 -0.69
C GLU A 87 29.34 10.74 0.52
N LEU A 88 28.49 11.04 1.50
CA LEU A 88 28.84 11.73 2.73
C LEU A 88 29.58 10.81 3.72
N LEU A 89 29.18 9.53 3.79
CA LEU A 89 29.80 8.55 4.69
C LEU A 89 31.20 8.12 4.24
N THR A 90 31.39 7.82 2.96
CA THR A 90 32.64 7.31 2.37
C THR A 90 33.91 8.09 2.80
N PRO A 91 33.97 9.44 2.73
CA PRO A 91 35.15 10.21 3.14
C PRO A 91 35.37 10.30 4.67
N MET A 92 34.57 9.60 5.47
CA MET A 92 34.75 9.42 6.92
C MET A 92 35.28 8.02 7.28
N LEU A 93 35.30 7.08 6.34
CA LEU A 93 35.74 5.70 6.56
C LEU A 93 37.24 5.50 6.27
N SER A 94 37.85 4.55 6.97
CA SER A 94 39.25 4.19 6.81
C SER A 94 39.43 3.10 5.75
N GLY A 95 39.95 3.47 4.58
CA GLY A 95 40.28 2.55 3.47
C GLY A 95 41.41 1.54 3.74
N ARG A 96 41.65 1.15 5.01
CA ARG A 96 42.62 0.11 5.40
C ARG A 96 42.08 -1.32 5.21
N ASN A 97 40.76 -1.49 5.27
CA ASN A 97 40.09 -2.77 5.02
C ASN A 97 38.87 -2.50 4.13
N LEU A 98 38.99 -2.86 2.84
CA LEU A 98 37.94 -2.57 1.85
C LEU A 98 36.64 -3.31 2.17
N ARG A 99 36.70 -4.61 2.49
CA ARG A 99 35.51 -5.41 2.86
C ARG A 99 34.73 -4.81 4.04
N TRP A 100 35.44 -4.25 5.03
CA TRP A 100 34.79 -3.54 6.13
C TRP A 100 34.17 -2.21 5.69
N VAL A 101 34.82 -1.47 4.78
CA VAL A 101 34.25 -0.24 4.21
C VAL A 101 32.96 -0.55 3.44
N ASP A 102 33.00 -1.54 2.55
CA ASP A 102 31.87 -2.01 1.75
C ASP A 102 30.68 -2.37 2.68
N ALA A 103 30.92 -3.21 3.69
CA ALA A 103 29.90 -3.62 4.65
C ALA A 103 29.34 -2.47 5.53
N ILE A 104 30.11 -1.41 5.79
CA ILE A 104 29.62 -0.22 6.51
C ILE A 104 28.80 0.69 5.58
N GLN A 105 29.14 0.77 4.29
CA GLN A 105 28.35 1.48 3.28
C GLN A 105 27.01 0.77 3.03
N ASP A 106 27.02 -0.54 2.82
CA ASP A 106 25.81 -1.35 2.62
C ASP A 106 24.89 -1.31 3.86
N ALA A 107 25.46 -1.33 5.08
CA ALA A 107 24.70 -1.14 6.32
C ALA A 107 24.11 0.28 6.45
N ALA A 108 24.75 1.31 5.89
CA ALA A 108 24.19 2.66 5.87
C ALA A 108 23.07 2.79 4.84
N ALA A 109 23.26 2.27 3.62
CA ALA A 109 22.26 2.27 2.56
C ALA A 109 20.98 1.51 2.94
N SER A 110 21.11 0.42 3.69
CA SER A 110 19.98 -0.33 4.27
C SER A 110 19.37 0.33 5.53
N GLY A 111 19.93 1.43 6.04
CA GLY A 111 19.53 2.07 7.31
C GLY A 111 19.92 1.30 8.59
N THR A 112 20.55 0.13 8.46
CA THR A 112 20.88 -0.79 9.56
C THR A 112 22.15 -0.44 10.32
N LEU A 113 22.87 0.62 9.95
CA LEU A 113 24.17 0.95 10.55
C LEU A 113 24.09 1.29 12.05
N PHE A 114 23.09 2.07 12.46
CA PHE A 114 22.82 2.42 13.86
C PHE A 114 21.42 2.05 14.34
N ASP A 115 20.41 2.03 13.47
CA ASP A 115 19.12 1.47 13.83
C ASP A 115 19.21 -0.06 13.91
N ARG A 116 18.38 -0.66 14.76
CA ARG A 116 18.40 -2.09 15.08
C ARG A 116 16.99 -2.68 15.00
N THR A 117 16.12 -2.06 14.20
CA THR A 117 14.71 -2.43 14.01
C THR A 117 14.51 -3.86 13.51
N GLN A 118 15.47 -4.41 12.74
CA GLN A 118 15.47 -5.83 12.34
C GLN A 118 15.61 -6.79 13.53
N PHE A 119 16.21 -6.33 14.64
CA PHE A 119 16.27 -7.01 15.94
C PHE A 119 15.18 -6.52 16.91
N GLY A 120 14.13 -5.86 16.43
CA GLY A 120 13.05 -5.30 17.27
C GLY A 120 13.46 -4.08 18.12
N LEU A 121 14.63 -3.49 17.88
CA LEU A 121 15.20 -2.38 18.64
C LEU A 121 15.13 -1.06 17.86
N THR A 122 14.10 -0.25 18.10
CA THR A 122 13.98 1.07 17.45
C THR A 122 14.84 2.11 18.16
N MET A 123 15.72 2.80 17.42
CA MET A 123 16.60 3.84 17.99
C MET A 123 15.83 5.04 18.60
N LEU A 124 16.18 5.44 19.83
CA LEU A 124 15.53 6.54 20.57
C LEU A 124 16.43 7.78 20.74
N GLY A 125 16.40 8.64 19.73
CA GLY A 125 17.09 9.94 19.73
C GLY A 125 18.62 9.81 19.74
N GLU A 126 19.29 10.89 20.15
CA GLU A 126 20.75 10.98 20.07
C GLU A 126 21.49 10.18 21.17
N PRO A 127 22.66 9.60 20.86
CA PRO A 127 23.46 8.87 21.82
C PRO A 127 24.11 9.82 22.83
N THR A 128 24.22 9.35 24.07
CA THR A 128 24.92 10.07 25.13
C THR A 128 26.42 9.76 25.08
N ILE A 129 27.24 10.80 25.14
CA ILE A 129 28.71 10.69 25.19
C ILE A 129 29.20 11.40 26.46
N ALA A 130 29.80 10.64 27.37
CA ALA A 130 30.23 11.15 28.68
C ALA A 130 31.60 11.86 28.61
N GLU A 131 31.87 12.75 29.57
CA GLU A 131 33.22 13.31 29.75
C GLU A 131 34.22 12.18 30.05
N GLY A 132 35.20 12.00 29.17
CA GLY A 132 36.19 10.92 29.28
C GLY A 132 35.91 9.69 28.40
N ALA A 133 34.80 9.66 27.66
CA ALA A 133 34.45 8.55 26.76
C ALA A 133 35.33 8.43 25.48
N ILE A 134 36.39 9.25 25.37
CA ILE A 134 37.38 9.15 24.28
C ILE A 134 38.74 8.80 24.89
N THR A 135 39.21 7.59 24.62
CA THR A 135 40.50 7.05 25.05
C THR A 135 41.47 7.05 23.88
N PHE A 136 42.55 7.81 23.98
CA PHE A 136 43.63 7.83 22.97
C PHE A 136 44.68 6.78 23.27
N ASN A 137 45.29 6.22 22.22
CA ASN A 137 46.52 5.45 22.35
C ASN A 137 47.74 6.34 22.69
N ASP A 138 48.86 5.73 23.07
CA ASP A 138 50.09 6.45 23.48
C ASP A 138 50.65 7.39 22.40
N ASN A 139 50.41 7.10 21.12
CA ASN A 139 50.91 7.87 19.99
C ASN A 139 49.98 9.03 19.57
N LEU A 140 48.75 9.09 20.10
CA LEU A 140 47.68 10.02 19.70
C LEU A 140 47.30 9.94 18.21
N ASP A 141 47.43 8.77 17.59
CA ASP A 141 47.04 8.49 16.19
C ASP A 141 45.85 7.51 16.06
N ALA A 142 45.42 6.91 17.17
CA ALA A 142 44.17 6.17 17.30
C ALA A 142 43.42 6.56 18.59
N ALA A 143 42.09 6.50 18.54
CA ALA A 143 41.23 6.82 19.66
C ALA A 143 39.96 5.96 19.64
N GLU A 144 39.61 5.36 20.77
CA GLU A 144 38.33 4.69 20.98
C GLU A 144 37.31 5.70 21.51
N LEU A 145 36.14 5.79 20.86
CA LEU A 145 34.98 6.53 21.30
C LEU A 145 33.92 5.55 21.79
N THR A 146 33.54 5.65 23.07
CA THR A 146 32.40 4.92 23.64
C THR A 146 31.15 5.80 23.63
N THR A 147 30.02 5.28 23.16
CA THR A 147 28.74 5.99 23.10
C THR A 147 27.63 5.12 23.69
N GLN A 148 26.63 5.75 24.31
CA GLN A 148 25.46 5.06 24.86
C GLN A 148 24.21 5.45 24.08
N GLN A 149 23.69 4.52 23.28
CA GLN A 149 22.48 4.69 22.46
C GLN A 149 21.29 4.06 23.19
N ARG A 150 20.16 4.77 23.17
CA ARG A 150 18.90 4.28 23.75
C ARG A 150 18.06 3.66 22.65
N TYR A 151 17.36 2.57 22.98
CA TYR A 151 16.51 1.81 22.07
C TYR A 151 15.17 1.46 22.76
N GLN A 152 14.10 1.43 21.96
CA GLN A 152 12.80 0.91 22.35
C GLN A 152 12.72 -0.58 21.95
N TYR A 153 12.39 -1.45 22.90
CA TYR A 153 11.99 -2.84 22.64
C TYR A 153 10.55 -3.02 23.13
N GLY A 154 9.60 -3.05 22.19
CA GLY A 154 8.17 -3.05 22.51
C GLY A 154 7.74 -1.86 23.38
N ARG A 155 7.54 -2.09 24.69
CA ARG A 155 7.20 -1.03 25.68
C ARG A 155 8.36 -0.66 26.61
N GLN A 156 9.50 -1.32 26.50
CA GLN A 156 10.66 -1.13 27.35
C GLN A 156 11.70 -0.24 26.66
N GLU A 157 12.32 0.67 27.41
CA GLU A 157 13.49 1.42 26.97
C GLU A 157 14.74 0.72 27.54
N ILE A 158 15.73 0.46 26.69
CA ILE A 158 17.05 -0.07 27.07
C ILE A 158 18.16 0.86 26.58
N THR A 159 19.36 0.72 27.15
CA THR A 159 20.56 1.45 26.69
C THR A 159 21.66 0.46 26.34
N LEU A 160 22.22 0.61 25.15
CA LEU A 160 23.35 -0.16 24.64
C LEU A 160 24.57 0.74 24.48
N GLU A 161 25.74 0.18 24.80
CA GLU A 161 27.04 0.82 24.71
C GLU A 161 27.78 0.33 23.46
N HIS A 162 28.16 1.27 22.59
CA HIS A 162 28.89 1.01 21.35
C HIS A 162 30.31 1.58 21.47
N THR A 163 31.29 0.87 20.94
CA THR A 163 32.68 1.36 20.88
C THR A 163 33.11 1.50 19.41
N LEU A 164 33.62 2.68 19.05
CA LEU A 164 34.01 3.05 17.70
C LEU A 164 35.49 3.42 17.68
N LEU A 165 36.29 2.80 16.81
CA LEU A 165 37.71 3.15 16.66
C LEU A 165 37.89 4.25 15.60
N PHE A 166 38.44 5.39 16.00
CA PHE A 166 38.88 6.43 15.08
C PHE A 166 40.40 6.41 14.93
N ARG A 167 40.88 6.66 13.71
CA ARG A 167 42.32 6.85 13.42
C ARG A 167 42.58 8.16 12.70
N LEU A 168 43.74 8.75 12.96
CA LEU A 168 44.16 9.98 12.31
C LEU A 168 44.53 9.71 10.84
N GLY A 169 43.71 10.21 9.93
CA GLY A 169 44.01 10.29 8.50
C GLY A 169 44.89 11.49 8.15
N GLY A 170 45.07 11.78 6.86
CA GLY A 170 45.92 12.89 6.42
C GLY A 170 45.43 14.29 6.81
N THR A 171 44.12 14.45 7.05
CA THR A 171 43.48 15.76 7.33
C THR A 171 42.36 15.72 8.38
N ARG A 172 41.91 14.53 8.81
CA ARG A 172 40.78 14.33 9.75
C ARG A 172 40.88 12.98 10.45
N TRP A 173 40.09 12.78 11.49
CA TRP A 173 39.84 11.46 12.09
C TRP A 173 38.84 10.67 11.24
N LEU A 174 39.18 9.43 10.93
CA LEU A 174 38.39 8.49 10.13
C LEU A 174 37.97 7.31 11.01
N TRP A 175 36.73 6.85 10.86
CA TRP A 175 36.26 5.61 11.49
C TRP A 175 36.94 4.41 10.84
N ALA A 176 37.45 3.49 11.67
CA ALA A 176 38.21 2.32 11.27
C ALA A 176 37.62 1.05 11.91
N PRO A 177 37.88 -0.14 11.34
CA PRO A 177 37.58 -1.39 12.01
C PRO A 177 38.34 -1.49 13.34
N LEU A 178 37.68 -2.07 14.34
CA LEU A 178 38.28 -2.43 15.63
C LEU A 178 39.42 -3.43 15.42
N GLU A 179 40.47 -3.34 16.23
CA GLU A 179 41.68 -4.19 16.12
C GLU A 179 41.44 -5.58 16.75
N ASP A 180 42.23 -6.59 16.34
CA ASP A 180 42.13 -7.96 16.87
C ASP A 180 42.29 -7.98 18.41
N GLU A 181 43.14 -7.09 18.95
CA GLU A 181 43.34 -6.90 20.39
C GLU A 181 42.09 -6.42 21.15
N PHE A 182 41.13 -5.76 20.48
CA PHE A 182 39.87 -5.35 21.10
C PHE A 182 38.93 -6.54 21.30
N TRP A 183 38.90 -7.47 20.33
CA TRP A 183 38.04 -8.66 20.35
C TRP A 183 38.63 -9.80 21.19
N GLY A 184 39.95 -9.96 21.15
CA GLY A 184 40.67 -11.09 21.74
C GLY A 184 40.53 -12.38 20.93
N GLU A 185 41.08 -13.47 21.46
CA GLU A 185 41.02 -14.79 20.80
C GLU A 185 39.59 -15.34 20.78
N THR A 186 39.17 -15.95 19.68
CA THR A 186 37.88 -16.67 19.61
C THR A 186 37.93 -17.90 20.51
N ARG A 187 37.07 -17.94 21.53
CA ARG A 187 36.87 -19.13 22.37
C ARG A 187 35.78 -20.03 21.79
N THR A 188 35.98 -21.33 21.93
CA THR A 188 34.96 -22.35 21.68
C THR A 188 34.47 -22.90 23.02
N ILE A 189 33.15 -22.83 23.25
CA ILE A 189 32.49 -23.35 24.45
C ILE A 189 31.55 -24.45 23.98
N ILE A 190 31.80 -25.68 24.44
CA ILE A 190 31.01 -26.87 24.15
C ILE A 190 30.82 -27.60 25.47
N GLU A 191 29.57 -27.67 25.95
CA GLU A 191 29.20 -28.33 27.20
C GLU A 191 28.29 -29.53 26.89
N GLU A 192 28.41 -30.64 27.63
CA GLU A 192 27.70 -31.90 27.32
C GLU A 192 26.17 -31.80 27.49
N ASP A 193 25.71 -30.95 28.41
CA ASP A 193 24.29 -30.75 28.73
C ASP A 193 23.67 -29.51 28.03
N SER A 194 24.44 -28.72 27.30
CA SER A 194 23.95 -27.51 26.59
C SER A 194 23.44 -27.85 25.18
N LEU A 195 22.45 -27.09 24.69
CA LEU A 195 21.97 -27.17 23.30
C LEU A 195 22.93 -26.51 22.30
N PHE A 196 23.87 -25.67 22.76
CA PHE A 196 24.66 -24.80 21.89
C PHE A 196 26.16 -25.15 21.84
N ASP A 197 26.71 -25.19 20.62
CA ASP A 197 28.15 -25.14 20.34
C ASP A 197 28.53 -23.68 20.05
N LEU A 198 29.11 -22.96 21.03
CA LEU A 198 29.35 -21.51 20.93
C LEU A 198 30.77 -21.18 20.46
N PHE A 199 30.89 -20.25 19.51
CA PHE A 199 32.15 -19.67 19.04
C PHE A 199 32.08 -18.15 19.23
N VAL A 200 32.81 -17.62 20.22
CA VAL A 200 32.64 -16.25 20.74
C VAL A 200 34.00 -15.55 20.88
N PRO A 201 34.16 -14.26 20.51
CA PRO A 201 35.37 -13.50 20.85
C PRO A 201 35.53 -13.35 22.38
N ASP A 202 36.77 -13.42 22.88
CA ASP A 202 37.13 -13.32 24.31
C ASP A 202 36.35 -12.21 25.05
N ARG A 203 36.25 -11.03 24.41
CA ARG A 203 35.56 -9.84 24.91
C ARG A 203 34.10 -10.06 25.32
N ASP A 204 33.37 -10.90 24.59
CA ASP A 204 31.91 -11.08 24.76
C ASP A 204 31.55 -12.42 25.43
N VAL A 205 32.54 -13.25 25.81
CA VAL A 205 32.34 -14.56 26.48
C VAL A 205 31.42 -14.46 27.69
N ASP A 206 31.72 -13.57 28.66
CA ASP A 206 30.94 -13.44 29.89
C ASP A 206 29.47 -13.05 29.62
N LEU A 207 29.23 -12.23 28.59
CA LEU A 207 27.89 -11.77 28.20
C LEU A 207 27.12 -12.85 27.43
N VAL A 208 27.78 -13.58 26.51
CA VAL A 208 27.15 -14.72 25.82
C VAL A 208 26.77 -15.79 26.86
N GLN A 209 27.67 -16.16 27.77
CA GLN A 209 27.37 -17.09 28.86
C GLN A 209 26.22 -16.62 29.77
N GLN A 210 26.00 -15.31 29.91
CA GLN A 210 24.88 -14.76 30.67
C GLN A 210 23.54 -14.90 29.94
N ILE A 211 23.51 -14.79 28.61
CA ILE A 211 22.28 -14.93 27.80
C ILE A 211 21.95 -16.38 27.42
N THR A 212 22.96 -17.26 27.31
CA THR A 212 22.79 -18.65 26.86
C THR A 212 21.66 -19.40 27.58
N PRO A 213 21.52 -19.39 28.93
CA PRO A 213 20.44 -20.12 29.60
C PRO A 213 19.03 -19.66 29.20
N ARG A 214 18.87 -18.38 28.84
CA ARG A 214 17.60 -17.84 28.33
C ARG A 214 17.37 -18.23 26.88
N LEU A 215 18.43 -18.28 26.05
CA LEU A 215 18.32 -18.83 24.69
C LEU A 215 17.89 -20.30 24.71
N GLU A 216 18.43 -21.09 25.64
CA GLU A 216 18.05 -22.49 25.84
C GLU A 216 16.59 -22.59 26.28
N GLU A 217 16.16 -21.82 27.29
CA GLU A 217 14.74 -21.76 27.72
C GLU A 217 13.79 -21.41 26.56
N ARG A 218 14.16 -20.48 25.67
CA ARG A 218 13.34 -20.11 24.50
C ARG A 218 13.26 -21.25 23.47
N VAL A 219 14.35 -21.98 23.22
CA VAL A 219 14.37 -23.14 22.31
C VAL A 219 13.62 -24.32 22.91
N GLU A 220 13.83 -24.64 24.18
CA GLU A 220 13.09 -25.69 24.89
C GLU A 220 11.58 -25.41 24.86
N ARG A 221 11.17 -24.16 25.12
CA ARG A 221 9.76 -23.75 25.05
C ARG A 221 9.16 -23.88 23.65
N LEU A 222 9.93 -23.69 22.58
CA LEU A 222 9.51 -23.99 21.21
C LEU A 222 9.30 -25.51 21.02
N CYS A 223 10.27 -26.32 21.46
CA CYS A 223 10.22 -27.78 21.38
C CYS A 223 9.07 -28.40 22.21
N GLU A 224 8.61 -27.72 23.27
CA GLU A 224 7.44 -28.11 24.06
C GLU A 224 6.10 -27.51 23.57
N ASP A 225 6.11 -26.63 22.55
CA ASP A 225 4.90 -25.92 22.12
C ASP A 225 3.93 -26.84 21.34
N PRO A 226 2.75 -27.17 21.89
CA PRO A 226 1.78 -28.05 21.22
C PRO A 226 1.16 -27.41 19.97
N SER A 227 1.27 -26.08 19.81
CA SER A 227 0.79 -25.39 18.61
C SER A 227 1.74 -25.53 17.42
N LEU A 228 3.01 -25.91 17.64
CA LEU A 228 3.93 -26.22 16.54
C LEU A 228 3.95 -27.71 16.20
N ALA A 229 3.62 -28.59 17.15
CA ALA A 229 3.59 -30.05 16.98
C ALA A 229 4.91 -30.69 16.46
N LEU A 230 5.99 -29.91 16.35
CA LEU A 230 7.33 -30.38 16.00
C LEU A 230 8.03 -30.93 17.23
N SER A 231 8.40 -32.21 17.16
CA SER A 231 9.27 -32.82 18.18
C SER A 231 10.73 -32.55 17.81
N CYS A 232 11.41 -31.71 18.58
CA CYS A 232 12.86 -31.55 18.46
C CYS A 232 13.59 -32.90 18.62
N PRO A 233 14.63 -33.18 17.81
CA PRO A 233 15.30 -34.48 17.82
C PRO A 233 16.10 -34.70 19.11
N ASP A 234 16.16 -35.95 19.57
CA ASP A 234 17.02 -36.39 20.68
C ASP A 234 18.48 -36.00 20.39
N GLY A 235 19.03 -35.10 21.21
CA GLY A 235 20.41 -34.61 21.05
C GLY A 235 20.57 -33.47 20.03
N LEU A 236 19.53 -32.64 19.83
CA LEU A 236 19.60 -31.36 19.12
C LEU A 236 20.84 -30.56 19.54
N ARG A 237 21.61 -30.10 18.55
CA ARG A 237 22.80 -29.26 18.72
C ARG A 237 22.82 -28.14 17.71
N ILE A 238 22.84 -26.91 18.18
CA ILE A 238 22.84 -25.70 17.37
C ILE A 238 24.22 -25.03 17.52
N ARG A 239 24.92 -24.80 16.42
CA ARG A 239 26.18 -24.07 16.41
C ARG A 239 25.94 -22.58 16.22
N LEU A 240 26.45 -21.77 17.14
CA LEU A 240 26.38 -20.31 17.05
C LEU A 240 27.79 -19.74 16.89
N THR A 241 28.04 -19.06 15.79
CA THR A 241 29.26 -18.26 15.58
C THR A 241 28.92 -16.79 15.72
N PHE A 242 29.50 -16.13 16.72
CA PHE A 242 29.34 -14.70 16.96
C PHE A 242 30.41 -13.93 16.19
N GLU A 243 30.02 -13.46 15.00
CA GLU A 243 30.88 -12.79 14.03
C GLU A 243 31.18 -11.33 14.38
N GLN A 244 32.37 -10.89 13.98
CA GLN A 244 32.89 -9.53 14.18
C GLN A 244 32.72 -8.65 12.94
N ASP A 245 32.48 -9.25 11.78
CA ASP A 245 32.30 -8.56 10.50
C ASP A 245 30.93 -7.86 10.47
N PRO A 246 30.85 -6.53 10.27
CA PRO A 246 29.57 -5.80 10.21
C PRO A 246 28.64 -6.30 9.11
N TYR A 247 29.12 -7.06 8.11
CA TYR A 247 28.30 -7.63 7.05
C TYR A 247 27.12 -8.49 7.58
N VAL A 248 27.28 -9.14 8.73
CA VAL A 248 26.20 -9.96 9.31
C VAL A 248 25.01 -9.13 9.84
N LEU A 249 25.19 -7.82 10.06
CA LEU A 249 24.09 -6.89 10.37
C LEU A 249 23.15 -6.69 9.16
N ILE A 250 23.70 -6.72 7.95
CA ILE A 250 22.93 -6.57 6.70
C ILE A 250 22.18 -7.86 6.40
N GLY A 251 22.85 -9.02 6.42
CA GLY A 251 22.21 -10.32 6.21
C GLY A 251 21.01 -10.51 7.14
N SER A 252 21.17 -10.18 8.42
CA SER A 252 20.08 -10.24 9.41
C SER A 252 18.88 -9.32 9.15
N SER A 253 18.99 -8.35 8.23
CA SER A 253 17.93 -7.38 7.90
C SER A 253 17.04 -7.80 6.74
N GLU A 254 17.49 -8.71 5.87
CA GLU A 254 16.62 -9.32 4.88
C GLU A 254 15.71 -10.35 5.57
N GLU A 255 14.40 -10.12 5.58
CA GLU A 255 13.45 -10.98 6.32
C GLU A 255 13.52 -12.46 5.88
N ARG A 256 13.89 -12.69 4.61
CA ARG A 256 14.03 -14.03 4.01
C ARG A 256 15.42 -14.66 4.20
N PHE A 257 16.39 -13.97 4.79
CA PHE A 257 17.75 -14.49 5.02
C PHE A 257 17.74 -15.77 5.88
N TRP A 258 16.94 -15.76 6.95
CA TRP A 258 16.78 -16.87 7.88
C TRP A 258 15.83 -17.97 7.38
N LEU A 259 15.39 -17.92 6.12
CA LEU A 259 14.54 -18.95 5.48
C LEU A 259 15.34 -19.95 4.64
N GLN A 260 16.67 -19.83 4.61
CA GLN A 260 17.55 -20.67 3.79
C GLN A 260 17.99 -21.92 4.57
N ASP A 261 17.72 -23.11 4.03
CA ASP A 261 18.30 -24.38 4.47
C ASP A 261 19.73 -24.53 3.91
N ASP A 262 20.75 -24.65 4.77
CA ASP A 262 22.12 -25.03 4.39
C ASP A 262 22.47 -26.48 4.82
N GLY A 263 21.48 -27.20 5.34
CA GLY A 263 21.55 -28.54 5.91
C GLY A 263 22.21 -28.58 7.29
N ARG A 264 22.34 -27.43 7.98
CA ARG A 264 23.01 -27.29 9.27
C ARG A 264 22.38 -26.18 10.09
N LEU A 265 22.08 -26.52 11.34
CA LEU A 265 21.90 -25.57 12.44
C LEU A 265 23.22 -24.88 12.82
N HIS A 266 23.85 -24.13 11.90
CA HIS A 266 25.04 -23.32 12.12
C HIS A 266 24.75 -21.86 11.77
N LEU A 267 24.30 -21.09 12.76
CA LEU A 267 24.00 -19.67 12.58
C LEU A 267 25.24 -18.79 12.77
N TYR A 268 25.37 -17.79 11.90
CA TYR A 268 26.32 -16.69 12.02
C TYR A 268 25.56 -15.46 12.54
N LEU A 269 25.78 -15.10 13.79
CA LEU A 269 25.11 -14.00 14.48
C LEU A 269 26.09 -12.84 14.70
N PRO A 270 25.67 -11.57 14.66
CA PRO A 270 26.54 -10.47 15.11
C PRO A 270 26.95 -10.66 16.56
N THR A 271 28.20 -10.41 16.90
CA THR A 271 28.67 -10.45 18.29
C THR A 271 28.04 -9.35 19.16
N PRO A 272 27.80 -9.55 20.47
CA PRO A 272 27.14 -8.56 21.33
C PRO A 272 27.76 -7.15 21.30
N SER A 273 29.09 -7.02 21.20
CA SER A 273 29.76 -5.71 21.08
C SER A 273 29.54 -5.03 19.73
N LEU A 274 29.05 -5.74 18.69
CA LEU A 274 28.68 -5.20 17.38
C LEU A 274 27.21 -4.73 17.34
N ILE A 275 26.29 -5.46 17.99
CA ILE A 275 24.92 -4.94 18.24
C ILE A 275 25.00 -3.72 19.18
N GLY A 276 25.73 -3.85 20.29
CA GLY A 276 25.87 -2.89 21.38
C GLY A 276 25.77 -3.60 22.73
N ARG A 277 26.71 -3.36 23.65
CA ARG A 277 26.74 -4.05 24.96
C ARG A 277 25.69 -3.46 25.91
N PRO A 278 24.86 -4.27 26.59
CA PRO A 278 23.86 -3.75 27.51
C PRO A 278 24.50 -3.14 28.77
N VAL A 279 23.99 -2.00 29.22
CA VAL A 279 24.48 -1.31 30.43
C VAL A 279 23.85 -1.84 31.73
N ASP A 280 22.74 -2.58 31.61
CA ASP A 280 21.97 -3.14 32.72
C ASP A 280 21.36 -4.51 32.38
N GLN A 281 20.76 -5.17 33.38
CA GLN A 281 20.13 -6.48 33.20
C GLN A 281 18.93 -6.42 32.23
N ALA A 282 18.23 -5.28 32.14
CA ALA A 282 17.10 -5.13 31.24
C ALA A 282 17.55 -5.18 29.77
N GLY A 283 18.71 -4.61 29.45
CA GLY A 283 19.36 -4.75 28.15
C GLY A 283 19.89 -6.17 27.89
N VAL A 284 20.41 -6.88 28.90
CA VAL A 284 20.85 -8.29 28.75
C VAL A 284 19.67 -9.19 28.39
N ASP A 285 18.54 -9.04 29.09
CA ASP A 285 17.33 -9.81 28.87
C ASP A 285 16.75 -9.61 27.46
N VAL A 286 16.69 -8.35 26.99
CA VAL A 286 16.24 -8.02 25.63
C VAL A 286 17.23 -8.53 24.58
N LEU A 287 18.54 -8.40 24.81
CA LEU A 287 19.53 -8.90 23.87
C LEU A 287 19.43 -10.43 23.69
N ALA A 288 19.13 -11.17 24.77
CA ALA A 288 18.85 -12.61 24.68
C ALA A 288 17.62 -12.89 23.81
N ASP A 289 16.49 -12.21 24.04
CA ASP A 289 15.27 -12.41 23.25
C ASP A 289 15.46 -12.03 21.76
N ASN A 290 16.28 -11.02 21.47
CA ASN A 290 16.64 -10.62 20.10
C ASN A 290 17.48 -11.67 19.36
N TYR A 291 18.38 -12.38 20.05
CA TYR A 291 19.11 -13.52 19.46
C TYR A 291 18.24 -14.78 19.37
N ALA A 292 17.26 -14.95 20.27
CA ALA A 292 16.36 -16.10 20.25
C ALA A 292 15.49 -16.12 18.97
N ALA A 293 15.05 -14.96 18.47
CA ALA A 293 14.22 -14.86 17.28
C ALA A 293 14.83 -15.53 16.01
N PRO A 294 16.04 -15.14 15.52
CA PRO A 294 16.64 -15.79 14.35
C PRO A 294 17.02 -17.26 14.58
N ILE A 295 17.42 -17.63 15.81
CA ILE A 295 17.70 -19.03 16.17
C ILE A 295 16.43 -19.88 16.04
N ILE A 296 15.29 -19.39 16.53
CA ILE A 296 14.00 -20.08 16.44
C ILE A 296 13.50 -20.11 14.99
N THR A 297 13.66 -19.03 14.22
CA THR A 297 13.33 -19.02 12.79
C THR A 297 14.06 -20.12 12.03
N GLN A 298 15.39 -20.20 12.13
CA GLN A 298 16.17 -21.24 11.47
C GLN A 298 15.79 -22.64 11.97
N LEU A 299 15.57 -22.80 13.28
CA LEU A 299 15.17 -24.09 13.85
C LEU A 299 13.81 -24.56 13.33
N ILE A 300 12.83 -23.66 13.13
CA ILE A 300 11.55 -23.99 12.49
C ILE A 300 11.80 -24.43 11.03
N VAL A 301 12.55 -23.65 10.25
CA VAL A 301 12.88 -23.92 8.84
C VAL A 301 13.52 -25.31 8.67
N GLU A 302 14.52 -25.63 9.49
CA GLU A 302 15.24 -26.89 9.47
C GLU A 302 14.38 -28.08 9.93
N LEU A 303 13.60 -27.93 11.00
CA LEU A 303 12.70 -28.99 11.47
C LEU A 303 11.54 -29.27 10.50
N MET A 304 11.12 -28.25 9.75
CA MET A 304 10.10 -28.35 8.69
C MET A 304 10.68 -28.83 7.36
N LEU A 305 12.01 -28.84 7.18
CA LEU A 305 12.71 -29.11 5.90
C LEU A 305 12.25 -28.16 4.78
N TYR A 306 12.14 -26.86 5.10
CA TYR A 306 11.73 -25.84 4.13
C TYR A 306 12.89 -25.45 3.20
N ASP A 307 12.86 -25.93 1.96
CA ASP A 307 13.74 -25.45 0.88
C ASP A 307 13.25 -24.08 0.41
N CYS A 308 14.12 -23.08 0.43
CA CYS A 308 13.69 -21.68 0.33
C CYS A 308 13.07 -21.32 -1.03
N CYS A 309 12.22 -20.29 -0.97
CA CYS A 309 12.07 -19.30 -2.02
C CYS A 309 11.09 -19.70 -3.16
N ASP A 310 10.32 -20.76 -2.93
CA ASP A 310 9.07 -21.06 -3.66
C ASP A 310 8.01 -19.94 -3.51
N ASP A 311 6.98 -20.01 -4.36
CA ASP A 311 5.81 -19.11 -4.50
C ASP A 311 5.17 -18.68 -3.15
N ASN A 312 5.24 -19.50 -2.11
CA ASN A 312 4.60 -19.27 -0.81
C ASN A 312 5.50 -18.65 0.28
N SER A 313 6.71 -18.18 -0.04
CA SER A 313 7.68 -17.68 0.97
C SER A 313 7.13 -16.61 1.94
N TRP A 314 6.25 -15.71 1.48
CA TRP A 314 5.58 -14.72 2.35
C TRP A 314 4.59 -15.33 3.35
N MET A 315 3.90 -16.42 2.98
CA MET A 315 3.00 -17.15 3.87
C MET A 315 3.80 -17.88 4.96
N VAL A 316 4.94 -18.48 4.59
CA VAL A 316 5.88 -19.11 5.54
C VAL A 316 6.43 -18.07 6.52
N GLN A 317 6.88 -16.90 6.04
CA GLN A 317 7.35 -15.82 6.92
C GLN A 317 6.25 -15.35 7.89
N ALA A 318 5.02 -15.14 7.42
CA ALA A 318 3.92 -14.70 8.25
C ALA A 318 3.56 -15.73 9.35
N LEU A 319 3.62 -17.04 9.04
CA LEU A 319 3.45 -18.12 10.03
C LEU A 319 4.58 -18.14 11.07
N ILE A 320 5.84 -17.93 10.67
CA ILE A 320 6.99 -17.85 11.58
C ILE A 320 6.84 -16.64 12.52
N ASP A 321 6.52 -15.47 11.97
CA ASP A 321 6.26 -14.26 12.73
C ASP A 321 5.11 -14.45 13.73
N LYS A 322 4.06 -15.22 13.37
CA LYS A 322 2.94 -15.53 14.26
C LYS A 322 3.39 -16.42 15.43
N GLN A 323 4.31 -17.36 15.19
CA GLN A 323 4.91 -18.19 16.23
C GLN A 323 5.86 -17.37 17.14
N LEU A 324 6.72 -16.53 16.57
CA LEU A 324 7.58 -15.61 17.32
C LEU A 324 6.77 -14.62 18.17
N HIS A 325 5.59 -14.21 17.68
CA HIS A 325 4.65 -13.40 18.45
C HIS A 325 4.03 -14.15 19.63
N LYS A 326 3.61 -15.41 19.45
CA LYS A 326 3.12 -16.28 20.54
C LYS A 326 4.18 -16.55 21.61
N LEU A 327 5.46 -16.52 21.25
CA LEU A 327 6.60 -16.67 22.16
C LEU A 327 7.06 -15.36 22.83
N ASP A 328 6.45 -14.21 22.51
CA ASP A 328 6.85 -12.88 23.00
C ASP A 328 8.31 -12.52 22.62
N LEU A 329 8.66 -12.79 21.36
CA LEU A 329 9.98 -12.49 20.76
C LEU A 329 9.90 -11.45 19.63
N LYS A 330 8.76 -11.37 18.93
CA LYS A 330 8.48 -10.40 17.86
C LYS A 330 7.10 -9.77 18.05
N GLN A 331 6.95 -8.51 17.68
CA GLN A 331 5.63 -7.89 17.60
C GLN A 331 4.93 -8.36 16.31
N TRP A 332 3.63 -8.62 16.40
CA TRP A 332 2.80 -8.84 15.22
C TRP A 332 2.71 -7.52 14.43
N PRO A 333 3.06 -7.49 13.13
CA PRO A 333 3.22 -6.22 12.41
C PRO A 333 1.89 -5.59 11.96
N LEU A 334 0.78 -6.34 11.99
CA LEU A 334 -0.52 -5.80 11.61
C LEU A 334 -1.04 -4.80 12.64
N THR A 335 -1.47 -3.64 12.15
CA THR A 335 -2.11 -2.57 12.91
C THR A 335 -3.58 -2.45 12.54
N ALA A 336 -4.35 -1.70 13.33
CA ALA A 336 -5.75 -1.40 13.03
C ALA A 336 -5.98 -0.70 11.67
N ALA A 337 -4.95 -0.04 11.11
CA ALA A 337 -5.00 0.57 9.79
C ALA A 337 -4.88 -0.47 8.65
N ASP A 338 -4.15 -1.57 8.87
CA ASP A 338 -4.02 -2.66 7.90
C ASP A 338 -5.35 -3.39 7.69
N TYR A 339 -6.14 -3.58 8.77
CA TYR A 339 -7.49 -4.11 8.69
C TYR A 339 -8.50 -3.13 8.06
N GLU A 340 -8.27 -1.80 8.15
CA GLU A 340 -9.10 -0.82 7.44
C GLU A 340 -8.76 -0.77 5.94
N ARG A 341 -7.48 -0.88 5.58
CA ARG A 341 -7.03 -1.00 4.17
C ARG A 341 -7.71 -2.15 3.44
N PHE A 342 -8.04 -3.25 4.12
CA PHE A 342 -8.78 -4.36 3.52
C PHE A 342 -10.09 -3.93 2.86
N PHE A 343 -10.81 -2.94 3.39
CA PHE A 343 -12.08 -2.51 2.81
C PHE A 343 -11.90 -1.59 1.58
N ALA A 344 -10.79 -0.86 1.50
CA ALA A 344 -10.41 -0.10 0.31
C ALA A 344 -9.81 -1.01 -0.78
N GLU A 345 -9.02 -1.99 -0.38
CA GLU A 345 -8.32 -2.94 -1.25
C GLU A 345 -8.58 -4.42 -0.86
N PRO A 346 -9.80 -4.96 -1.08
CA PRO A 346 -10.16 -6.30 -0.62
C PRO A 346 -9.60 -7.42 -1.52
N PHE A 347 -9.44 -8.60 -0.91
CA PHE A 347 -9.15 -9.86 -1.60
C PHE A 347 -10.21 -10.91 -1.24
N THR A 348 -10.34 -11.95 -2.06
CA THR A 348 -11.29 -13.06 -1.83
C THR A 348 -10.57 -14.39 -1.99
N PHE A 349 -11.09 -15.44 -1.36
CA PHE A 349 -10.65 -16.81 -1.59
C PHE A 349 -10.92 -17.28 -3.02
N SER A 350 -11.95 -16.75 -3.70
CA SER A 350 -12.21 -17.06 -5.10
C SER A 350 -11.09 -16.61 -6.05
N THR A 351 -10.40 -15.50 -5.73
CA THR A 351 -9.27 -15.00 -6.54
C THR A 351 -7.92 -15.51 -6.07
N TYR A 352 -7.79 -16.03 -4.85
CA TYR A 352 -6.49 -16.42 -4.30
C TYR A 352 -5.78 -17.55 -5.10
N PRO A 353 -6.45 -18.65 -5.51
CA PRO A 353 -5.82 -19.71 -6.31
C PRO A 353 -5.40 -19.30 -7.73
N SER A 354 -6.05 -18.29 -8.32
CA SER A 354 -5.68 -17.74 -9.63
C SER A 354 -4.63 -16.62 -9.54
N ARG A 355 -4.57 -15.90 -8.42
CA ARG A 355 -3.55 -14.88 -8.09
C ARG A 355 -2.17 -15.44 -7.70
N LEU A 356 -1.99 -16.77 -7.67
CA LEU A 356 -0.65 -17.39 -7.60
C LEU A 356 0.21 -17.14 -8.86
N ARG A 357 -0.26 -16.33 -9.82
CA ARG A 357 0.62 -15.51 -10.66
C ARG A 357 0.79 -14.15 -10.01
N PHE A 358 1.88 -14.00 -9.26
CA PHE A 358 2.26 -12.77 -8.57
C PHE A 358 2.76 -11.65 -9.51
N ASP A 359 2.75 -11.87 -10.82
CA ASP A 359 3.42 -11.04 -11.83
C ASP A 359 3.01 -9.56 -11.80
N ASP A 360 1.76 -9.26 -11.40
CA ASP A 360 1.19 -7.90 -11.39
C ASP A 360 1.01 -7.28 -9.98
N MET A 361 1.43 -7.96 -8.90
CA MET A 361 1.26 -7.48 -7.51
C MET A 361 2.59 -7.03 -6.90
N SER A 362 2.57 -5.92 -6.15
CA SER A 362 3.75 -5.48 -5.40
C SER A 362 4.10 -6.46 -4.27
N GLU A 363 5.40 -6.61 -3.99
CA GLU A 363 5.92 -7.43 -2.87
C GLU A 363 5.31 -6.98 -1.52
N GLU A 364 5.11 -5.67 -1.35
CA GLU A 364 4.42 -5.03 -0.23
C GLU A 364 2.97 -5.53 -0.05
N ARG A 365 2.21 -5.61 -1.15
CA ARG A 365 0.82 -6.07 -1.16
C ARG A 365 0.73 -7.57 -0.86
N ILE A 366 1.59 -8.38 -1.48
CA ILE A 366 1.64 -9.84 -1.28
C ILE A 366 1.96 -10.15 0.19
N ARG A 367 2.94 -9.46 0.76
CA ARG A 367 3.27 -9.52 2.18
C ARG A 367 2.07 -9.17 3.04
N TRP A 368 1.45 -8.01 2.84
CA TRP A 368 0.31 -7.56 3.65
C TRP A 368 -0.88 -8.56 3.59
N GLU A 369 -1.21 -9.12 2.42
CA GLU A 369 -2.24 -10.17 2.29
C GLU A 369 -1.88 -11.44 3.07
N ALA A 370 -0.61 -11.88 3.03
CA ALA A 370 -0.16 -13.07 3.74
C ALA A 370 -0.31 -12.95 5.27
N TYR A 371 0.05 -11.80 5.86
CA TYR A 371 -0.13 -11.59 7.30
C TYR A 371 -1.61 -11.53 7.69
N LEU A 372 -2.47 -10.86 6.91
CA LEU A 372 -3.93 -10.84 7.16
C LEU A 372 -4.53 -12.24 7.10
N LEU A 373 -4.10 -13.07 6.14
CA LEU A 373 -4.54 -14.45 6.00
C LEU A 373 -4.09 -15.32 7.17
N VAL A 374 -2.83 -15.25 7.61
CA VAL A 374 -2.35 -16.00 8.78
C VAL A 374 -3.11 -15.62 10.05
N ASP A 375 -3.36 -14.32 10.26
CA ASP A 375 -4.12 -13.85 11.42
C ASP A 375 -5.57 -14.37 11.43
N PHE A 376 -6.22 -14.33 10.26
CA PHE A 376 -7.55 -14.90 10.06
C PHE A 376 -7.58 -16.42 10.31
N ILE A 377 -6.67 -17.17 9.69
CA ILE A 377 -6.65 -18.64 9.73
C ILE A 377 -6.34 -19.15 11.15
N ASP A 378 -5.41 -18.53 11.87
CA ASP A 378 -5.10 -18.85 13.27
C ASP A 378 -6.34 -18.64 14.17
N SER A 379 -7.12 -17.58 13.92
CA SER A 379 -8.33 -17.28 14.69
C SER A 379 -9.50 -18.24 14.43
N VAL A 380 -9.72 -18.62 13.16
CA VAL A 380 -10.88 -19.41 12.71
C VAL A 380 -10.65 -20.91 12.83
N THR A 381 -9.50 -21.41 12.37
CA THR A 381 -9.27 -22.85 12.31
C THR A 381 -8.87 -23.43 13.67
N GLN A 382 -8.21 -22.63 14.51
CA GLN A 382 -7.58 -23.05 15.78
C GLN A 382 -6.65 -24.28 15.63
N ARG A 383 -6.19 -24.56 14.40
CA ARG A 383 -5.25 -25.66 14.12
C ARG A 383 -3.85 -25.26 14.57
N PRO A 384 -3.02 -26.22 15.04
CA PRO A 384 -1.60 -25.99 15.28
C PRO A 384 -0.95 -25.29 14.07
N LEU A 385 -0.16 -24.23 14.31
CA LEU A 385 0.61 -23.55 13.28
C LEU A 385 1.49 -24.52 12.49
N GLY A 386 2.06 -25.56 13.13
CA GLY A 386 2.82 -26.60 12.44
C GLY A 386 2.03 -27.37 11.37
N GLU A 387 0.73 -27.59 11.59
CA GLU A 387 -0.16 -28.19 10.58
C GLU A 387 -0.42 -27.20 9.42
N GLN A 388 -0.53 -25.90 9.74
CA GLN A 388 -0.68 -24.85 8.73
C GLN A 388 0.59 -24.74 7.86
N PHE A 389 1.79 -24.78 8.48
CA PHE A 389 3.08 -24.85 7.78
C PHE A 389 3.18 -26.09 6.87
N ASP A 390 2.92 -27.28 7.40
CA ASP A 390 2.97 -28.54 6.64
C ASP A 390 2.09 -28.46 5.38
N LEU A 391 0.87 -27.95 5.52
CA LEU A 391 -0.03 -27.77 4.39
C LEU A 391 0.49 -26.71 3.39
N VAL A 392 0.96 -25.55 3.84
CA VAL A 392 1.50 -24.48 2.97
C VAL A 392 2.67 -24.96 2.11
N MET A 393 3.56 -25.79 2.66
CA MET A 393 4.73 -26.33 1.97
C MET A 393 4.40 -27.56 1.11
N ASN A 394 3.70 -28.55 1.65
CA ASN A 394 3.47 -29.84 0.98
C ASN A 394 2.23 -29.84 0.06
N THR A 395 1.34 -28.86 0.20
CA THR A 395 0.16 -28.68 -0.67
C THR A 395 -0.02 -27.23 -1.16
N PRO A 396 1.00 -26.60 -1.78
CA PRO A 396 1.06 -25.15 -1.99
C PRO A 396 -0.08 -24.56 -2.85
N ARG A 397 -0.83 -25.39 -3.59
CA ARG A 397 -2.01 -25.00 -4.39
C ARG A 397 -3.37 -25.29 -3.76
N ALA A 398 -3.41 -26.02 -2.64
CA ALA A 398 -4.65 -26.52 -2.02
C ALA A 398 -4.66 -26.41 -0.49
N TRP A 399 -3.60 -25.88 0.13
CA TRP A 399 -3.43 -25.73 1.57
C TRP A 399 -4.60 -24.96 2.20
N LEU A 400 -5.00 -23.85 1.58
CA LEU A 400 -6.06 -22.97 2.05
C LEU A 400 -7.44 -23.64 1.97
N ASP A 401 -7.69 -24.36 0.87
CA ASP A 401 -8.89 -25.20 0.71
C ASP A 401 -8.97 -26.33 1.74
N THR A 402 -7.82 -26.88 2.14
CA THR A 402 -7.69 -27.99 3.10
C THR A 402 -7.84 -27.51 4.54
N LEU A 403 -7.26 -26.37 4.89
CA LEU A 403 -7.42 -25.72 6.20
C LEU A 403 -8.89 -25.33 6.43
N LEU A 404 -9.52 -24.73 5.41
CA LEU A 404 -10.90 -24.22 5.45
C LEU A 404 -11.91 -25.23 4.88
N GLN A 405 -11.58 -26.53 4.79
CA GLN A 405 -12.45 -27.55 4.18
C GLN A 405 -13.82 -27.70 4.86
N GLU A 406 -13.89 -27.39 6.17
CA GLU A 406 -15.11 -27.46 6.98
C GLU A 406 -16.05 -26.28 6.73
N LEU A 407 -15.60 -25.25 5.99
CA LEU A 407 -16.36 -24.07 5.62
C LEU A 407 -16.66 -24.06 4.13
N THR A 408 -17.91 -23.80 3.77
CA THR A 408 -18.29 -23.52 2.38
C THR A 408 -17.62 -22.24 1.87
N PRO A 409 -17.47 -22.05 0.54
CA PRO A 409 -16.95 -20.81 -0.02
C PRO A 409 -17.72 -19.54 0.37
N ALA A 410 -18.98 -19.65 0.84
CA ALA A 410 -19.73 -18.53 1.40
C ALA A 410 -19.30 -18.22 2.85
N GLU A 411 -19.25 -19.24 3.71
CA GLU A 411 -18.83 -19.09 5.11
C GLU A 411 -17.38 -18.62 5.25
N ARG A 412 -16.49 -18.99 4.33
CA ARG A 412 -15.10 -18.53 4.31
C ARG A 412 -14.99 -17.02 4.18
N GLU A 413 -15.57 -16.43 3.12
CA GLU A 413 -15.56 -14.96 2.94
C GLU A 413 -16.32 -14.27 4.08
N ALA A 414 -17.45 -14.84 4.50
CA ALA A 414 -18.26 -14.30 5.57
C ALA A 414 -17.47 -14.13 6.87
N GLN A 415 -16.67 -15.15 7.22
CA GLN A 415 -15.81 -15.13 8.41
C GLN A 415 -14.58 -14.23 8.20
N LEU A 416 -13.98 -14.19 7.01
CA LEU A 416 -12.88 -13.28 6.69
C LEU A 416 -13.30 -11.83 6.91
N ILE A 417 -14.40 -11.42 6.30
CA ILE A 417 -14.96 -10.07 6.43
C ILE A 417 -15.32 -9.78 7.90
N HIS A 418 -15.93 -10.73 8.59
CA HIS A 418 -16.25 -10.58 10.02
C HIS A 418 -14.98 -10.39 10.89
N HIS A 419 -13.90 -11.12 10.61
CA HIS A 419 -12.61 -10.93 11.27
C HIS A 419 -12.03 -9.53 11.01
N MET A 420 -12.01 -9.08 9.76
CA MET A 420 -11.52 -7.73 9.42
C MET A 420 -12.31 -6.62 10.13
N PHE A 421 -13.65 -6.75 10.21
CA PHE A 421 -14.49 -5.83 10.98
C PHE A 421 -14.26 -5.88 12.49
N ALA A 422 -13.81 -7.02 13.04
CA ALA A 422 -13.54 -7.18 14.46
C ALA A 422 -12.17 -6.59 14.87
N GLN A 423 -11.19 -6.54 13.96
CA GLN A 423 -9.83 -6.06 14.24
C GLN A 423 -9.59 -4.58 13.88
N ARG A 424 -10.43 -3.97 13.04
CA ARG A 424 -10.28 -2.55 12.68
C ARG A 424 -10.47 -1.61 13.88
N ALA A 425 -9.96 -0.39 13.75
CA ALA A 425 -10.21 0.66 14.72
C ALA A 425 -11.71 1.03 14.78
N PRO A 426 -12.21 1.60 15.89
CA PRO A 426 -13.47 2.33 15.90
C PRO A 426 -13.45 3.39 14.79
N GLN A 427 -14.52 3.48 14.00
CA GLN A 427 -14.54 4.34 12.81
C GLN A 427 -14.17 5.80 13.15
N PRO A 428 -13.33 6.44 12.31
CA PRO A 428 -12.96 7.83 12.49
C PRO A 428 -14.20 8.72 12.38
N THR A 429 -14.12 9.93 12.96
CA THR A 429 -15.16 10.94 12.75
C THR A 429 -15.08 11.42 11.31
N LEU A 430 -16.13 11.15 10.53
CA LEU A 430 -16.23 11.58 9.14
C LEU A 430 -16.20 13.10 9.03
N GLN A 431 -15.42 13.61 8.07
CA GLN A 431 -15.33 15.02 7.70
C GLN A 431 -16.50 15.40 6.79
N THR A 432 -16.83 14.52 5.84
CA THR A 432 -18.02 14.64 5.00
C THR A 432 -19.26 14.17 5.79
N ALA A 433 -20.33 14.95 5.77
CA ALA A 433 -21.59 14.55 6.41
C ALA A 433 -22.25 13.41 5.63
N LEU A 434 -22.78 12.40 6.33
CA LEU A 434 -23.58 11.34 5.72
C LEU A 434 -24.89 11.92 5.15
N PRO A 435 -25.40 11.39 4.01
CA PRO A 435 -26.62 11.90 3.38
C PRO A 435 -27.86 11.55 4.20
N ASP A 436 -28.95 12.31 4.04
CA ASP A 436 -30.25 12.03 4.65
C ASP A 436 -31.06 10.98 3.84
N GLN A 437 -30.36 9.92 3.46
CA GLN A 437 -30.90 8.78 2.72
C GLN A 437 -30.64 7.49 3.52
N SER A 438 -31.41 6.47 3.20
CA SER A 438 -31.17 5.10 3.64
C SER A 438 -30.55 4.33 2.47
N LEU A 439 -29.69 3.36 2.77
CA LEU A 439 -29.14 2.47 1.75
C LEU A 439 -30.03 1.24 1.62
N LEU A 440 -30.66 1.03 0.46
CA LEU A 440 -31.39 -0.21 0.17
C LEU A 440 -30.47 -1.20 -0.53
N MET A 441 -30.68 -2.49 -0.27
CA MET A 441 -30.01 -3.59 -0.98
C MET A 441 -30.84 -4.85 -0.97
N MET A 442 -30.62 -5.70 -1.96
CA MET A 442 -31.20 -7.04 -2.02
C MET A 442 -30.10 -8.09 -1.83
N CYS A 443 -30.27 -8.93 -0.82
CA CYS A 443 -29.31 -9.93 -0.39
C CYS A 443 -29.88 -11.34 -0.51
N SER A 444 -29.06 -12.31 -0.92
CA SER A 444 -29.48 -13.69 -1.19
C SER A 444 -28.40 -14.69 -0.78
N ASP A 445 -28.80 -15.86 -0.29
CA ASP A 445 -27.90 -16.98 0.04
C ASP A 445 -27.18 -17.55 -1.21
N LEU A 446 -27.75 -17.33 -2.40
CA LEU A 446 -27.23 -17.77 -3.69
C LEU A 446 -26.58 -16.63 -4.47
N ALA A 447 -25.43 -16.93 -5.09
CA ALA A 447 -24.59 -16.01 -5.85
C ALA A 447 -25.14 -15.63 -7.25
N GLY A 448 -26.45 -15.43 -7.39
CA GLY A 448 -27.09 -15.16 -8.68
C GLY A 448 -28.27 -14.21 -8.57
N VAL A 449 -28.38 -13.26 -9.51
CA VAL A 449 -29.35 -12.14 -9.49
C VAL A 449 -30.81 -12.57 -9.71
N TRP A 450 -31.05 -13.88 -9.72
CA TRP A 450 -32.35 -14.51 -9.96
C TRP A 450 -32.78 -15.44 -8.81
N SER A 451 -32.15 -15.33 -7.65
CA SER A 451 -32.50 -16.10 -6.46
C SER A 451 -33.94 -15.78 -6.01
N PRO A 452 -34.84 -16.77 -5.85
CA PRO A 452 -36.23 -16.53 -5.49
C PRO A 452 -36.43 -16.17 -4.00
N ASN A 453 -35.37 -16.25 -3.18
CA ASN A 453 -35.41 -16.02 -1.74
C ASN A 453 -34.57 -14.78 -1.34
N GLY A 454 -34.65 -13.70 -2.12
CA GLY A 454 -33.97 -12.44 -1.80
C GLY A 454 -34.59 -11.77 -0.57
N GLN A 455 -33.75 -11.33 0.37
CA GLN A 455 -34.16 -10.41 1.44
C GLN A 455 -33.79 -8.98 1.06
N THR A 456 -34.77 -8.07 1.08
CA THR A 456 -34.49 -6.63 0.96
C THR A 456 -34.18 -6.05 2.33
N LEU A 457 -33.05 -5.36 2.42
CA LEU A 457 -32.55 -4.70 3.63
C LEU A 457 -32.42 -3.19 3.40
N ALA A 458 -32.76 -2.42 4.43
CA ALA A 458 -32.47 -1.00 4.53
C ALA A 458 -31.45 -0.75 5.64
N TYR A 459 -30.40 0.03 5.35
CA TYR A 459 -29.47 0.52 6.34
C TYR A 459 -29.76 1.98 6.71
N ASP A 460 -30.04 2.20 7.99
CA ASP A 460 -30.26 3.51 8.56
C ASP A 460 -28.94 4.09 9.10
N LEU A 461 -28.28 4.93 8.28
CA LEU A 461 -26.94 5.45 8.53
C LEU A 461 -26.74 6.12 9.91
N PRO A 462 -27.53 7.14 10.32
CA PRO A 462 -27.35 7.83 11.60
C PRO A 462 -27.51 6.94 12.84
N ASN A 463 -28.29 5.86 12.75
CA ASN A 463 -28.49 4.92 13.85
C ASN A 463 -27.65 3.63 13.70
N SER A 464 -26.97 3.46 12.56
CA SER A 464 -26.16 2.30 12.18
C SER A 464 -26.92 0.96 12.33
N ARG A 465 -28.13 0.88 11.76
CA ARG A 465 -29.04 -0.27 11.92
C ARG A 465 -29.57 -0.80 10.60
N TRP A 466 -29.66 -2.12 10.54
CA TRP A 466 -30.41 -2.85 9.52
C TRP A 466 -31.88 -2.96 9.89
N ALA A 467 -32.74 -2.80 8.90
CA ALA A 467 -34.16 -3.15 8.94
C ALA A 467 -34.49 -3.99 7.71
N SER A 468 -35.29 -5.06 7.88
CA SER A 468 -35.84 -5.78 6.72
C SER A 468 -36.98 -4.97 6.13
N ILE A 469 -37.01 -4.85 4.81
CA ILE A 469 -38.21 -4.44 4.07
C ILE A 469 -38.90 -5.72 3.61
N GLU A 470 -40.21 -5.79 3.82
CA GLU A 470 -41.06 -6.83 3.23
C GLU A 470 -41.45 -6.34 1.82
N PRO A 471 -40.97 -6.99 0.74
CA PRO A 471 -41.36 -6.60 -0.61
C PRO A 471 -42.87 -6.81 -0.81
N PRO A 472 -43.54 -6.04 -1.69
CA PRO A 472 -44.96 -6.23 -1.98
C PRO A 472 -45.27 -7.48 -2.82
N LEU A 473 -44.22 -8.24 -3.21
CA LEU A 473 -44.28 -9.47 -3.99
C LEU A 473 -43.54 -10.56 -3.21
N ASP A 474 -44.24 -11.67 -2.90
CA ASP A 474 -43.71 -12.80 -2.12
C ASP A 474 -42.42 -13.40 -2.74
N ASN A 475 -42.23 -13.29 -4.06
CA ASN A 475 -41.08 -13.82 -4.80
C ASN A 475 -40.21 -12.73 -5.45
N SER A 476 -40.20 -11.48 -4.93
CA SER A 476 -39.47 -10.39 -5.59
C SER A 476 -37.99 -10.74 -5.81
N ARG A 477 -37.54 -10.64 -7.06
CA ARG A 477 -36.18 -11.03 -7.48
C ARG A 477 -35.26 -9.83 -7.75
N GLY A 478 -35.73 -8.62 -7.52
CA GLY A 478 -34.98 -7.40 -7.79
C GLY A 478 -35.84 -6.17 -7.61
N PHE A 479 -35.20 -5.05 -7.25
CA PHE A 479 -35.83 -3.75 -7.21
C PHE A 479 -34.93 -2.72 -7.87
N TYR A 480 -35.55 -1.68 -8.43
CA TYR A 480 -34.89 -0.47 -8.86
C TYR A 480 -35.37 0.69 -8.02
N ILE A 481 -34.46 1.59 -7.67
CA ILE A 481 -34.84 2.88 -7.11
C ILE A 481 -35.09 3.83 -8.28
N THR A 482 -36.15 4.65 -8.20
CA THR A 482 -36.47 5.63 -9.23
C THR A 482 -35.40 6.73 -9.28
N PRO A 483 -35.18 7.40 -10.43
CA PRO A 483 -34.12 8.41 -10.56
C PRO A 483 -34.20 9.59 -9.56
N ASP A 484 -35.39 9.90 -9.02
CA ASP A 484 -35.60 10.90 -7.96
C ASP A 484 -35.37 10.39 -6.52
N ASP A 485 -34.93 9.13 -6.39
CA ASP A 485 -34.72 8.38 -5.14
C ASP A 485 -35.96 8.25 -4.22
N THR A 486 -37.20 8.52 -4.69
CA THR A 486 -38.43 8.47 -3.84
C THR A 486 -39.28 7.20 -3.99
N GLY A 487 -39.10 6.45 -5.06
CA GLY A 487 -39.90 5.28 -5.40
C GLY A 487 -39.05 4.02 -5.60
N ILE A 488 -39.72 2.87 -5.56
CA ILE A 488 -39.12 1.56 -5.75
C ILE A 488 -39.94 0.80 -6.80
N LEU A 489 -39.33 0.47 -7.94
CA LEU A 489 -39.90 -0.48 -8.90
C LEU A 489 -39.45 -1.89 -8.54
N TRP A 490 -40.37 -2.66 -7.97
CA TRP A 490 -40.22 -4.07 -7.67
C TRP A 490 -40.45 -4.93 -8.89
N THR A 491 -39.67 -6.00 -9.00
CA THR A 491 -39.75 -6.97 -10.09
C THR A 491 -39.99 -8.37 -9.53
N ASP A 492 -40.89 -9.12 -10.15
CA ASP A 492 -41.12 -10.55 -9.91
C ASP A 492 -41.08 -11.30 -11.24
N ASN A 493 -40.51 -12.49 -11.21
CA ASN A 493 -40.41 -13.43 -12.32
C ASN A 493 -40.88 -14.79 -11.77
N GLU A 494 -42.14 -15.15 -12.02
CA GLU A 494 -42.70 -16.41 -11.52
C GLU A 494 -42.03 -17.61 -12.20
N GLU A 495 -42.00 -18.78 -11.53
CA GLU A 495 -41.47 -20.03 -12.12
C GLU A 495 -42.18 -20.47 -13.42
N GLN A 496 -43.34 -19.87 -13.75
CA GLN A 496 -44.14 -20.17 -14.94
C GLN A 496 -43.93 -19.17 -16.10
N GLY A 497 -43.05 -18.18 -15.94
CA GLY A 497 -42.73 -17.21 -16.99
C GLY A 497 -43.64 -16.00 -17.08
N ASP A 498 -44.54 -15.81 -16.12
CA ASP A 498 -45.28 -14.57 -15.95
C ASP A 498 -44.41 -13.56 -15.19
N PHE A 499 -44.42 -12.32 -15.66
CA PHE A 499 -43.54 -11.24 -15.17
C PHE A 499 -44.36 -10.04 -14.73
N THR A 500 -44.09 -9.54 -13.52
CA THR A 500 -44.82 -8.43 -12.90
C THR A 500 -43.88 -7.32 -12.44
N LEU A 501 -44.27 -6.08 -12.74
CA LEU A 501 -43.66 -4.85 -12.24
C LEU A 501 -44.64 -4.12 -11.34
N LEU A 502 -44.27 -3.95 -10.07
CA LEU A 502 -45.00 -3.10 -9.13
C LEU A 502 -44.17 -1.85 -8.82
N MET A 503 -44.77 -0.68 -8.94
CA MET A 503 -44.16 0.58 -8.48
C MET A 503 -44.69 0.90 -7.08
N GLN A 504 -43.78 1.18 -6.15
CA GLN A 504 -44.07 1.60 -4.80
C GLN A 504 -43.62 3.05 -4.57
N TYR A 505 -44.49 3.88 -4.01
CA TYR A 505 -44.16 5.16 -3.38
C TYR A 505 -44.79 5.19 -1.99
N GLU A 506 -43.99 5.45 -0.97
CA GLU A 506 -44.42 5.33 0.43
C GLU A 506 -45.12 3.98 0.69
N ASP A 507 -46.34 3.99 1.25
CA ASP A 507 -47.18 2.80 1.48
C ASP A 507 -48.07 2.43 0.27
N GLN A 508 -48.00 3.17 -0.85
CA GLN A 508 -48.81 2.89 -2.05
C GLN A 508 -48.04 1.99 -3.02
N VAL A 509 -48.67 0.90 -3.44
CA VAL A 509 -48.13 -0.06 -4.41
C VAL A 509 -49.11 -0.17 -5.58
N GLN A 510 -48.61 -0.01 -6.80
CA GLN A 510 -49.39 -0.08 -8.04
C GLN A 510 -48.74 -1.03 -9.05
N GLU A 511 -49.53 -1.95 -9.59
CA GLU A 511 -49.13 -2.75 -10.75
C GLU A 511 -49.02 -1.86 -11.99
N VAL A 512 -47.85 -1.87 -12.62
CA VAL A 512 -47.54 -1.06 -13.81
C VAL A 512 -47.47 -1.92 -15.06
N TYR A 513 -47.05 -3.18 -14.91
CA TYR A 513 -46.98 -4.15 -16.00
C TYR A 513 -47.15 -5.56 -15.44
N ALA A 514 -47.97 -6.37 -16.12
CA ALA A 514 -48.07 -7.80 -15.88
C ALA A 514 -48.22 -8.51 -17.24
N THR A 515 -47.39 -9.51 -17.52
CA THR A 515 -47.54 -10.36 -18.70
C THR A 515 -48.18 -11.70 -18.35
N GLY A 516 -48.85 -12.31 -19.34
CA GLY A 516 -49.28 -13.72 -19.31
C GLY A 516 -48.44 -14.58 -20.25
N ALA A 517 -47.17 -14.20 -20.47
CA ALA A 517 -46.23 -14.82 -21.40
C ALA A 517 -44.80 -14.30 -21.16
N GLU A 518 -43.82 -15.21 -21.21
CA GLU A 518 -42.38 -14.95 -21.00
C GLU A 518 -41.82 -13.78 -21.83
N PRO A 519 -41.47 -12.63 -21.20
CA PRO A 519 -40.41 -11.77 -21.73
C PRO A 519 -39.06 -12.47 -21.49
N SER A 520 -38.15 -12.44 -22.48
CA SER A 520 -36.85 -13.11 -22.33
C SER A 520 -35.86 -12.33 -21.46
N TYR A 521 -36.03 -11.00 -21.43
CA TYR A 521 -35.16 -10.06 -20.73
C TYR A 521 -35.86 -8.70 -20.62
N PHE A 522 -35.46 -7.89 -19.64
CA PHE A 522 -35.77 -6.46 -19.62
C PHE A 522 -34.54 -5.66 -19.17
N TYR A 523 -34.45 -4.42 -19.62
CA TYR A 523 -33.34 -3.51 -19.27
C TYR A 523 -33.91 -2.14 -18.90
N LEU A 524 -33.49 -1.61 -17.76
CA LEU A 524 -33.78 -0.25 -17.33
C LEU A 524 -32.47 0.56 -17.38
N PRO A 525 -32.26 1.43 -18.38
CA PRO A 525 -31.16 2.38 -18.33
C PRO A 525 -31.46 3.41 -17.24
N ARG A 526 -30.52 3.67 -16.34
CA ARG A 526 -30.51 4.92 -15.56
C ARG A 526 -29.71 5.92 -16.37
N THR A 527 -30.34 6.64 -17.31
CA THR A 527 -29.65 7.79 -17.93
C THR A 527 -29.64 8.96 -16.94
N PRO A 528 -28.65 9.88 -16.99
CA PRO A 528 -28.58 11.03 -16.08
C PRO A 528 -29.65 12.12 -16.36
N PHE A 529 -30.73 11.75 -17.05
CA PHE A 529 -31.75 12.63 -17.61
C PHE A 529 -33.19 12.13 -17.42
N ASP A 530 -33.42 10.89 -16.97
CA ASP A 530 -34.74 10.27 -16.84
C ASP A 530 -35.44 10.61 -15.50
N ASP A 531 -35.45 11.88 -15.09
CA ASP A 531 -36.00 12.32 -13.79
C ASP A 531 -37.52 12.06 -13.65
N ARG A 532 -38.25 11.95 -14.77
CA ARG A 532 -39.71 11.73 -14.83
C ARG A 532 -40.11 10.47 -15.59
N TYR A 533 -39.41 10.11 -16.66
CA TYR A 533 -39.83 9.02 -17.55
C TYR A 533 -38.96 7.77 -17.42
N LEU A 534 -39.41 6.83 -16.58
CA LEU A 534 -38.75 5.53 -16.51
C LEU A 534 -39.03 4.73 -17.78
N SER A 535 -37.96 4.41 -18.51
CA SER A 535 -38.00 3.65 -19.76
C SER A 535 -37.64 2.18 -19.50
N ILE A 536 -38.53 1.27 -19.91
CA ILE A 536 -38.48 -0.17 -19.66
C ILE A 536 -38.41 -0.89 -21.00
N TYR A 537 -37.24 -1.43 -21.38
CA TYR A 537 -37.14 -2.25 -22.59
C TYR A 537 -37.58 -3.67 -22.31
N VAL A 538 -38.49 -4.21 -23.12
CA VAL A 538 -38.94 -5.60 -23.04
C VAL A 538 -38.53 -6.33 -24.32
N TYR A 539 -37.88 -7.49 -24.15
CA TYR A 539 -37.40 -8.34 -25.24
C TYR A 539 -38.35 -9.52 -25.45
N GLY A 540 -39.00 -9.55 -26.61
CA GLY A 540 -39.90 -10.64 -27.00
C GLY A 540 -39.18 -11.96 -27.32
N ASN A 541 -39.79 -13.07 -26.89
CA ASN A 541 -39.25 -14.41 -27.00
C ASN A 541 -39.27 -14.95 -28.47
N GLY A 542 -38.12 -15.00 -29.13
CA GLY A 542 -37.99 -15.61 -30.47
C GLY A 542 -36.86 -15.07 -31.35
N ARG A 543 -36.75 -15.60 -32.59
CA ARG A 543 -35.74 -15.14 -33.59
C ARG A 543 -36.00 -13.75 -34.16
N ASN A 544 -37.21 -13.23 -34.01
CA ASN A 544 -37.56 -11.85 -34.34
C ASN A 544 -37.68 -11.09 -33.02
N ILE A 545 -36.55 -10.61 -32.50
CA ILE A 545 -36.50 -9.79 -31.29
C ILE A 545 -37.15 -8.43 -31.63
N GLN A 546 -38.45 -8.32 -31.38
CA GLN A 546 -39.12 -7.02 -31.37
C GLN A 546 -38.83 -6.35 -30.03
N LEU A 547 -37.92 -5.38 -30.06
CA LEU A 547 -37.70 -4.43 -28.97
C LEU A 547 -38.94 -3.54 -28.81
N GLN A 548 -39.54 -3.58 -27.64
CA GLN A 548 -40.63 -2.69 -27.25
C GLN A 548 -40.16 -1.89 -26.05
N THR A 549 -40.29 -0.56 -26.11
CA THR A 549 -40.10 0.27 -24.92
C THR A 549 -41.44 0.54 -24.28
N HIS A 550 -41.53 0.38 -22.98
CA HIS A 550 -42.63 0.86 -22.18
C HIS A 550 -42.15 2.04 -21.33
N VAL A 551 -42.95 3.09 -21.23
CA VAL A 551 -42.62 4.32 -20.52
C VAL A 551 -43.60 4.55 -19.39
N VAL A 552 -43.08 4.98 -18.24
CA VAL A 552 -43.83 5.26 -17.03
C VAL A 552 -43.54 6.70 -16.59
N ASP A 553 -44.57 7.52 -16.39
CA ASP A 553 -44.44 8.86 -15.81
C ASP A 553 -44.43 8.77 -14.27
N ILE A 554 -43.24 8.84 -13.69
CA ILE A 554 -42.94 8.79 -12.25
C ILE A 554 -43.88 9.72 -11.45
N ASN A 555 -44.04 10.97 -11.91
CA ASN A 555 -44.91 11.96 -11.27
C ASN A 555 -46.39 11.55 -11.28
N SER A 556 -46.86 10.86 -12.32
CA SER A 556 -48.23 10.34 -12.38
C SER A 556 -48.41 9.15 -11.42
N CYS A 557 -47.39 8.29 -11.31
CA CYS A 557 -47.38 7.16 -10.37
C CYS A 557 -47.42 7.58 -8.90
N GLN A 558 -46.73 8.65 -8.52
CA GLN A 558 -46.82 9.25 -7.17
C GLN A 558 -48.26 9.64 -6.78
N THR A 559 -49.15 9.87 -7.76
CA THR A 559 -50.57 10.19 -7.53
C THR A 559 -51.52 9.00 -7.68
N GLY A 560 -51.00 7.79 -7.93
CA GLY A 560 -51.78 6.57 -8.16
C GLY A 560 -52.36 6.41 -9.57
N ASP A 561 -51.89 7.21 -10.54
CA ASP A 561 -52.26 7.08 -11.97
C ASP A 561 -51.05 6.60 -12.79
N CYS A 562 -50.38 5.55 -12.32
CA CYS A 562 -49.25 4.93 -13.01
C CYS A 562 -49.72 4.21 -14.28
N GLN A 563 -49.72 4.93 -15.41
CA GLN A 563 -50.06 4.40 -16.73
C GLN A 563 -48.81 4.05 -17.52
N LEU A 564 -48.78 2.83 -18.06
CA LEU A 564 -47.70 2.33 -18.90
C LEU A 564 -47.96 2.67 -20.38
N GLN A 565 -47.16 3.56 -20.97
CA GLN A 565 -47.25 3.89 -22.39
C GLN A 565 -46.27 3.04 -23.21
N GLN A 566 -46.79 2.25 -24.15
CA GLN A 566 -45.95 1.51 -25.09
C GLN A 566 -45.47 2.40 -26.26
N ILE A 567 -44.18 2.31 -26.58
CA ILE A 567 -43.52 2.96 -27.72
C ILE A 567 -42.71 1.90 -28.49
N GLU A 568 -42.79 1.93 -29.83
CA GLU A 568 -42.10 0.99 -30.71
C GLU A 568 -40.60 1.33 -30.83
N GLY A 569 -39.73 0.33 -30.84
CA GLY A 569 -38.27 0.53 -30.89
C GLY A 569 -37.66 0.91 -29.54
N ILE A 570 -36.37 1.30 -29.56
CA ILE A 570 -35.62 1.83 -28.40
C ILE A 570 -35.84 3.35 -28.35
N ILE A 571 -35.83 3.98 -27.16
CA ILE A 571 -35.90 5.44 -27.04
C ILE A 571 -34.82 6.00 -26.11
N THR A 572 -34.52 7.29 -26.20
CA THR A 572 -33.77 8.02 -25.16
C THR A 572 -34.29 9.44 -25.03
N TRP A 573 -34.57 9.88 -23.80
CA TRP A 573 -35.15 11.18 -23.49
C TRP A 573 -34.11 12.31 -23.60
N SER A 574 -34.56 13.50 -24.00
CA SER A 574 -33.75 14.71 -23.89
C SER A 574 -33.55 15.10 -22.41
N PRO A 575 -32.49 15.86 -22.06
CA PRO A 575 -32.24 16.32 -20.69
C PRO A 575 -33.37 17.11 -20.00
N ASP A 576 -34.31 17.66 -20.77
CA ASP A 576 -35.51 18.36 -20.30
C ASP A 576 -36.79 17.51 -20.43
N GLU A 577 -36.65 16.26 -20.87
CA GLU A 577 -37.69 15.25 -21.10
C GLU A 577 -38.84 15.70 -22.03
N SER A 578 -38.69 16.83 -22.73
CA SER A 578 -39.72 17.33 -23.65
C SER A 578 -39.72 16.61 -24.99
N ARG A 579 -38.65 15.85 -25.27
CA ARG A 579 -38.44 15.06 -26.49
C ARG A 579 -37.86 13.69 -26.14
N TYR A 580 -38.02 12.76 -27.08
CA TYR A 580 -37.26 11.52 -27.10
C TYR A 580 -36.77 11.25 -28.53
N MET A 581 -35.61 10.61 -28.63
CA MET A 581 -35.13 10.01 -29.88
C MET A 581 -35.53 8.55 -29.89
N GLN A 582 -36.34 8.15 -30.86
CA GLN A 582 -36.65 6.76 -31.16
C GLN A 582 -35.61 6.20 -32.13
N ILE A 583 -35.05 5.03 -31.80
CA ILE A 583 -34.04 4.32 -32.58
C ILE A 583 -34.68 3.05 -33.16
N GLU A 584 -34.72 2.97 -34.48
CA GLU A 584 -35.22 1.81 -35.23
C GLU A 584 -34.05 1.19 -36.04
N PRO A 585 -33.66 -0.08 -35.79
CA PRO A 585 -32.65 -0.75 -36.61
C PRO A 585 -33.21 -1.06 -38.00
N VAL A 586 -32.45 -0.69 -39.04
CA VAL A 586 -32.81 -0.88 -40.45
C VAL A 586 -31.66 -1.52 -41.23
N GLU A 587 -31.92 -2.00 -42.44
CA GLU A 587 -30.88 -2.64 -43.29
C GLU A 587 -29.70 -1.69 -43.59
N ALA A 588 -29.95 -0.38 -43.60
CA ALA A 588 -28.96 0.69 -43.80
C ALA A 588 -28.56 1.42 -42.50
N GLY A 589 -28.38 0.69 -41.39
CA GLY A 589 -27.93 1.25 -40.11
C GLY A 589 -29.07 1.49 -39.11
N MET A 590 -29.18 2.68 -38.54
CA MET A 590 -30.25 3.03 -37.61
C MET A 590 -30.99 4.28 -38.08
N LEU A 591 -32.32 4.21 -38.06
CA LEU A 591 -33.19 5.36 -38.26
C LEU A 591 -33.40 6.03 -36.89
N LEU A 592 -32.88 7.25 -36.75
CA LEU A 592 -33.00 8.08 -35.56
C LEU A 592 -34.13 9.09 -35.78
N THR A 593 -35.22 8.95 -35.04
CA THR A 593 -36.42 9.80 -35.17
C THR A 593 -36.68 10.56 -33.88
N ILE A 594 -36.51 11.87 -33.92
CA ILE A 594 -36.80 12.76 -32.78
C ILE A 594 -38.30 13.06 -32.76
N LYS A 595 -38.93 12.78 -31.63
CA LYS A 595 -40.35 13.06 -31.34
C LYS A 595 -40.45 13.98 -30.11
N ASN A 596 -41.53 14.74 -30.00
CA ASN A 596 -41.89 15.37 -28.73
C ASN A 596 -42.52 14.33 -27.77
N ALA A 597 -42.70 14.67 -26.49
CA ALA A 597 -43.33 13.78 -25.51
C ALA A 597 -44.74 13.29 -25.89
N ALA A 598 -45.45 13.96 -26.81
CA ALA A 598 -46.74 13.52 -27.36
C ALA A 598 -46.61 12.53 -28.55
N GLY A 599 -45.39 12.15 -28.93
CA GLY A 599 -45.08 11.22 -30.02
C GLY A 599 -45.06 11.84 -31.42
N GLU A 600 -45.18 13.18 -31.54
CA GLU A 600 -45.18 13.87 -32.83
C GLU A 600 -43.75 14.03 -33.37
N MET A 601 -43.49 13.50 -34.56
CA MET A 601 -42.19 13.61 -35.25
C MET A 601 -41.79 15.08 -35.44
N GLN A 602 -40.59 15.42 -34.99
CA GLN A 602 -39.92 16.71 -35.22
C GLN A 602 -38.83 16.58 -36.30
N TYR A 603 -38.07 15.49 -36.28
CA TYR A 603 -36.95 15.24 -37.19
C TYR A 603 -36.70 13.74 -37.35
N SER A 604 -36.08 13.33 -38.46
CA SER A 604 -35.67 11.94 -38.70
C SER A 604 -34.44 11.91 -39.60
N THR A 605 -33.48 11.03 -39.29
CA THR A 605 -32.20 10.89 -40.00
C THR A 605 -31.66 9.47 -39.92
N PHE A 606 -30.72 9.11 -40.78
CA PHE A 606 -29.96 7.85 -40.67
C PHE A 606 -28.66 8.11 -39.93
N GLY A 607 -28.35 7.26 -38.95
CA GLY A 607 -27.14 7.34 -38.15
C GLY A 607 -26.55 5.98 -37.80
N ARG A 608 -25.39 6.02 -37.14
CA ARG A 608 -24.68 4.89 -36.53
C ARG A 608 -24.44 5.21 -35.06
N TRP A 609 -24.11 4.19 -34.26
CA TRP A 609 -23.59 4.37 -32.90
C TRP A 609 -22.20 5.04 -32.95
N PRO A 610 -21.84 5.91 -32.01
CA PRO A 610 -22.66 6.43 -30.90
C PRO A 610 -23.63 7.55 -31.32
N TYR A 611 -24.69 7.70 -30.54
CA TYR A 611 -25.68 8.78 -30.61
C TYR A 611 -26.11 9.19 -29.21
N ILE A 612 -26.22 10.49 -28.93
CA ILE A 612 -26.53 11.02 -27.59
C ILE A 612 -27.25 12.36 -27.67
N TRP A 613 -28.03 12.67 -26.64
CA TRP A 613 -28.44 14.04 -26.37
C TRP A 613 -27.29 14.82 -25.73
N ALA A 614 -26.86 15.90 -26.37
CA ALA A 614 -25.91 16.84 -25.80
C ALA A 614 -26.59 17.93 -24.97
N ALA A 615 -27.82 18.30 -25.33
CA ALA A 615 -28.68 19.25 -24.62
C ALA A 615 -30.15 18.98 -24.95
N ASP A 616 -31.08 19.62 -24.23
CA ASP A 616 -32.56 19.61 -24.38
C ASP A 616 -33.07 19.57 -25.83
N ASN A 617 -32.35 20.22 -26.73
CA ASN A 617 -32.68 20.41 -28.14
C ASN A 617 -31.58 19.95 -29.10
N THR A 618 -30.49 19.36 -28.63
CA THR A 618 -29.30 19.06 -29.45
C THR A 618 -28.96 17.58 -29.36
N LEU A 619 -29.16 16.88 -30.48
CA LEU A 619 -28.72 15.51 -30.70
C LEU A 619 -27.33 15.52 -31.34
N ILE A 620 -26.39 14.74 -30.82
CA ILE A 620 -25.15 14.39 -31.51
C ILE A 620 -25.27 12.95 -31.99
N TYR A 621 -24.91 12.70 -33.25
CA TYR A 621 -24.94 11.36 -33.82
C TYR A 621 -23.88 11.19 -34.90
N ARG A 622 -23.44 9.94 -35.09
CA ARG A 622 -22.54 9.56 -36.15
C ARG A 622 -23.29 9.34 -37.46
N VAL A 623 -22.79 9.87 -38.59
CA VAL A 623 -23.42 9.70 -39.91
C VAL A 623 -23.35 8.24 -40.38
N PHE A 624 -24.38 7.74 -41.06
CA PHE A 624 -24.30 6.45 -41.74
C PHE A 624 -23.57 6.57 -43.09
N GLU A 625 -22.57 5.70 -43.32
CA GLU A 625 -21.96 5.47 -44.63
C GLU A 625 -22.12 4.01 -45.05
N GLU A 626 -22.29 3.75 -46.36
CA GLU A 626 -22.43 2.39 -46.91
C GLU A 626 -21.17 1.51 -46.72
N ARG A 627 -20.03 2.12 -46.36
CA ARG A 627 -18.77 1.43 -46.11
C ARG A 627 -18.53 1.24 -44.62
N ALA A 628 -18.44 -0.01 -44.20
CA ALA A 628 -18.21 -0.36 -42.80
C ALA A 628 -16.82 0.02 -42.27
N ASP A 629 -15.85 0.21 -43.18
CA ASP A 629 -14.43 0.47 -42.96
C ASP A 629 -14.05 1.96 -42.84
N VAL A 630 -14.98 2.90 -43.11
CA VAL A 630 -14.75 4.34 -42.98
C VAL A 630 -15.25 4.83 -41.61
N GLN A 631 -14.46 5.62 -40.90
CA GLN A 631 -14.88 6.26 -39.66
C GLN A 631 -15.66 7.54 -40.02
N SER A 632 -16.97 7.48 -40.12
CA SER A 632 -17.80 8.65 -40.48
C SER A 632 -17.81 9.78 -39.44
N ASP A 633 -18.03 11.01 -39.92
CA ASP A 633 -18.14 12.26 -39.16
C ASP A 633 -19.21 12.22 -38.04
N LEU A 634 -18.97 13.02 -36.99
CA LEU A 634 -19.99 13.35 -35.99
C LEU A 634 -20.71 14.65 -36.35
N MET A 635 -22.04 14.59 -36.29
CA MET A 635 -22.94 15.69 -36.55
C MET A 635 -23.68 16.09 -35.27
N ALA A 636 -23.83 17.39 -35.04
CA ALA A 636 -24.83 17.94 -34.13
C ALA A 636 -26.06 18.39 -34.91
N PHE A 637 -27.24 17.91 -34.52
CA PHE A 637 -28.53 18.43 -34.98
C PHE A 637 -29.24 19.12 -33.82
N SER A 638 -29.50 20.42 -33.95
CA SER A 638 -30.42 21.12 -33.07
C SER A 638 -31.84 21.08 -33.63
N ALA A 639 -32.84 20.79 -32.80
CA ALA A 639 -34.26 20.82 -33.19
C ALA A 639 -34.75 22.19 -33.72
N ASN A 640 -34.01 23.27 -33.44
CA ASN A 640 -34.27 24.62 -33.95
C ASN A 640 -33.47 24.96 -35.24
N ALA A 641 -32.57 24.08 -35.68
CA ALA A 641 -31.74 24.26 -36.87
C ALA A 641 -32.38 23.60 -38.11
N ALA A 642 -32.13 24.17 -39.29
CA ALA A 642 -32.64 23.63 -40.55
C ALA A 642 -31.81 22.45 -41.11
N THR A 643 -30.56 22.30 -40.65
CA THR A 643 -29.58 21.31 -41.10
C THR A 643 -28.65 20.94 -39.94
N PRO A 644 -28.16 19.68 -39.85
CA PRO A 644 -27.07 19.33 -38.95
C PRO A 644 -25.78 20.09 -39.27
N GLU A 645 -24.90 20.20 -38.28
CA GLU A 645 -23.55 20.78 -38.35
C GLU A 645 -22.50 19.71 -38.03
N ILE A 646 -21.37 19.71 -38.76
CA ILE A 646 -20.23 18.82 -38.45
C ILE A 646 -19.51 19.39 -37.23
N ILE A 647 -19.54 18.66 -36.11
CA ILE A 647 -18.76 19.03 -34.92
C ILE A 647 -17.32 18.52 -35.01
N LEU A 648 -17.15 17.30 -35.51
CA LEU A 648 -15.86 16.61 -35.60
C LEU A 648 -15.82 15.72 -36.83
N THR A 649 -14.82 15.93 -37.69
CA THR A 649 -14.57 15.09 -38.87
C THR A 649 -13.80 13.82 -38.52
N GLU A 650 -13.83 12.82 -39.41
CA GLU A 650 -12.95 11.62 -39.34
C GLU A 650 -11.48 11.96 -39.04
N ALA A 651 -10.96 12.97 -39.75
CA ALA A 651 -9.57 13.41 -39.64
C ALA A 651 -9.27 14.16 -38.32
N GLU A 652 -10.25 14.89 -37.77
CA GLU A 652 -10.10 15.51 -36.44
C GLU A 652 -10.18 14.45 -35.33
N LEU A 653 -11.11 13.48 -35.42
CA LEU A 653 -11.28 12.40 -34.46
C LEU A 653 -10.02 11.52 -34.31
N THR A 654 -9.39 11.15 -35.42
CA THR A 654 -8.16 10.35 -35.43
C THR A 654 -6.92 11.11 -34.94
N HIS A 655 -7.02 12.42 -34.68
CA HIS A 655 -5.96 13.29 -34.16
C HIS A 655 -6.37 13.97 -32.83
N LEU A 656 -7.45 13.50 -32.20
CA LEU A 656 -7.97 14.10 -30.97
C LEU A 656 -7.15 13.75 -29.72
N PRO A 657 -6.69 12.50 -29.51
CA PRO A 657 -5.65 12.19 -28.52
C PRO A 657 -4.32 12.86 -28.85
N THR A 658 -3.57 13.30 -27.83
CA THR A 658 -2.16 13.65 -28.04
C THR A 658 -1.27 12.42 -28.17
N ALA A 659 -1.70 11.28 -27.63
CA ALA A 659 -1.05 9.99 -27.77
C ALA A 659 -0.99 9.54 -29.24
N ALA A 660 0.23 9.31 -29.73
CA ALA A 660 0.47 8.87 -31.10
C ALA A 660 0.15 7.37 -31.25
N SER A 661 -0.73 7.04 -32.20
CA SER A 661 -1.05 5.66 -32.59
C SER A 661 -0.56 5.41 -34.02
N GLU A 662 0.08 4.25 -34.27
CA GLU A 662 0.45 3.82 -35.63
C GLU A 662 -0.77 3.31 -36.41
N ALA A 663 -1.75 2.76 -35.68
CA ALA A 663 -2.99 2.20 -36.21
C ALA A 663 -4.06 3.26 -36.50
N GLY A 664 -4.01 4.37 -35.79
CA GLY A 664 -5.09 5.34 -35.67
C GLY A 664 -6.10 4.98 -34.57
N TRP A 665 -6.87 5.98 -34.17
CA TRP A 665 -7.87 5.87 -33.11
C TRP A 665 -9.27 5.59 -33.67
N GLY A 666 -9.97 4.62 -33.08
CA GLY A 666 -11.37 4.33 -33.28
C GLY A 666 -12.22 4.92 -32.16
N LEU A 667 -13.50 5.19 -32.45
CA LEU A 667 -14.47 5.68 -31.48
C LEU A 667 -15.41 4.56 -31.02
N ASN A 668 -15.41 4.27 -29.72
CA ASN A 668 -16.29 3.29 -29.10
C ASN A 668 -17.60 3.94 -28.60
N ASP A 669 -17.50 5.03 -27.85
CA ASP A 669 -18.66 5.69 -27.22
C ASP A 669 -18.45 7.20 -27.03
N VAL A 670 -19.54 7.96 -26.87
CA VAL A 670 -19.52 9.40 -26.54
C VAL A 670 -20.59 9.69 -25.50
N ILE A 671 -20.23 10.45 -24.46
CA ILE A 671 -21.14 10.90 -23.41
C ILE A 671 -21.07 12.43 -23.30
N ALA A 672 -22.21 13.11 -23.23
CA ALA A 672 -22.25 14.55 -22.92
C ALA A 672 -22.38 14.78 -21.42
N LEU A 673 -21.68 15.79 -20.89
CA LEU A 673 -21.71 16.09 -19.46
C LEU A 673 -22.98 16.91 -19.09
N PRO A 674 -23.89 16.43 -18.22
CA PRO A 674 -25.18 17.07 -17.95
C PRO A 674 -25.11 18.54 -17.50
N LYS A 675 -24.12 18.90 -16.68
CA LYS A 675 -23.91 20.29 -16.22
C LYS A 675 -23.08 21.13 -17.19
N GLN A 676 -22.46 20.50 -18.19
CA GLN A 676 -21.59 21.12 -19.19
C GLN A 676 -21.92 20.58 -20.60
N PRO A 677 -23.12 20.86 -21.15
CA PRO A 677 -23.62 20.25 -22.42
C PRO A 677 -22.80 20.56 -23.69
N HIS A 678 -21.80 21.44 -23.58
CA HIS A 678 -20.82 21.74 -24.61
C HIS A 678 -19.58 20.82 -24.54
N VAL A 679 -19.43 20.03 -23.47
CA VAL A 679 -18.32 19.10 -23.26
C VAL A 679 -18.76 17.67 -23.51
N LEU A 680 -18.01 16.97 -24.36
CA LEU A 680 -18.15 15.54 -24.63
C LEU A 680 -16.98 14.79 -24.01
N MET A 681 -17.26 13.63 -23.43
CA MET A 681 -16.28 12.60 -23.17
C MET A 681 -16.34 11.58 -24.33
N PHE A 682 -15.23 11.43 -25.04
CA PHE A 682 -15.02 10.39 -26.04
C PHE A 682 -14.32 9.19 -25.39
N ASN A 683 -14.82 7.98 -25.66
CA ASN A 683 -14.15 6.72 -25.38
C ASN A 683 -13.52 6.20 -26.68
N LEU A 684 -12.20 6.29 -26.77
CA LEU A 684 -11.41 5.95 -27.96
C LEU A 684 -10.64 4.64 -27.74
N TYR A 685 -10.21 4.01 -28.82
CA TYR A 685 -9.39 2.79 -28.76
C TYR A 685 -8.43 2.71 -29.95
N GLU A 686 -7.30 2.03 -29.80
CA GLU A 686 -6.35 1.84 -30.89
C GLU A 686 -6.84 0.78 -31.91
N LEU A 687 -6.75 1.07 -33.20
CA LEU A 687 -7.40 0.27 -34.26
C LEU A 687 -6.67 -1.04 -34.65
N ILE A 688 -5.42 -1.27 -34.23
CA ILE A 688 -4.62 -2.46 -34.60
C ILE A 688 -3.79 -2.92 -33.39
N SER A 689 -4.46 -3.59 -32.46
CA SER A 689 -3.84 -4.40 -31.41
C SER A 689 -4.38 -5.83 -31.54
N ASP A 690 -3.49 -6.84 -31.49
CA ASP A 690 -3.90 -8.25 -31.35
C ASP A 690 -4.42 -8.55 -29.92
N ASN A 691 -4.26 -7.60 -28.98
CA ASN A 691 -4.83 -7.62 -27.63
C ASN A 691 -6.15 -6.85 -27.58
N ALA A 692 -6.92 -7.03 -26.51
CA ALA A 692 -8.18 -6.29 -26.34
C ALA A 692 -7.93 -4.77 -26.25
N PRO A 693 -8.81 -3.94 -26.85
CA PRO A 693 -8.58 -2.51 -26.99
C PRO A 693 -8.52 -1.80 -25.63
N GLN A 694 -7.41 -1.11 -25.36
CA GLN A 694 -7.30 -0.23 -24.20
C GLN A 694 -8.17 1.03 -24.43
N PRO A 695 -9.04 1.42 -23.48
CA PRO A 695 -9.88 2.59 -23.61
C PRO A 695 -9.08 3.85 -23.29
N TYR A 696 -9.12 4.81 -24.20
CA TYR A 696 -8.47 6.11 -24.08
C TYR A 696 -9.54 7.20 -24.00
N ILE A 697 -9.58 7.94 -22.89
CA ILE A 697 -10.65 8.90 -22.61
C ILE A 697 -10.21 10.30 -23.03
N VAL A 698 -11.07 11.03 -23.73
CA VAL A 698 -10.82 12.41 -24.12
C VAL A 698 -12.01 13.32 -23.78
N PHE A 699 -11.76 14.43 -23.09
CA PHE A 699 -12.73 15.48 -22.81
C PHE A 699 -12.55 16.65 -23.77
N TYR A 700 -13.61 17.02 -24.48
CA TYR A 700 -13.56 17.97 -25.59
C TYR A 700 -14.76 18.92 -25.58
N ASP A 701 -14.50 20.23 -25.65
CA ASP A 701 -15.54 21.23 -25.87
C ASP A 701 -15.84 21.32 -27.38
N TRP A 702 -17.02 20.83 -27.78
CA TRP A 702 -17.41 20.80 -29.19
C TRP A 702 -17.82 22.17 -29.76
N GLN A 703 -18.01 23.19 -28.91
CA GLN A 703 -18.35 24.55 -29.34
C GLN A 703 -17.10 25.42 -29.54
N SER A 704 -16.12 25.35 -28.64
CA SER A 704 -14.83 26.03 -28.82
C SER A 704 -13.85 25.25 -29.70
N LYS A 705 -14.08 23.94 -29.86
CA LYS A 705 -13.18 22.94 -30.46
C LYS A 705 -11.87 22.75 -29.69
N GLU A 706 -11.89 22.93 -28.37
CA GLU A 706 -10.73 22.77 -27.49
C GLU A 706 -10.72 21.40 -26.80
N LEU A 707 -9.54 20.76 -26.78
CA LEU A 707 -9.24 19.60 -25.94
C LEU A 707 -9.07 20.08 -24.50
N LEU A 708 -9.86 19.54 -23.57
CA LEU A 708 -9.88 19.95 -22.17
C LEU A 708 -9.05 19.04 -21.27
N GLY A 709 -8.96 17.74 -21.61
CA GLY A 709 -8.19 16.75 -20.88
C GLY A 709 -8.24 15.39 -21.56
N GLU A 710 -7.31 14.51 -21.20
CA GLU A 710 -7.20 13.15 -21.71
C GLU A 710 -6.71 12.21 -20.60
N ILE A 711 -7.16 10.96 -20.62
CA ILE A 711 -6.80 9.93 -19.63
C ILE A 711 -6.53 8.63 -20.36
N ASP A 712 -5.32 8.12 -20.18
CA ASP A 712 -4.91 6.77 -20.57
C ASP A 712 -5.31 5.78 -19.45
N LEU A 713 -5.96 4.67 -19.78
CA LEU A 713 -6.46 3.70 -18.81
C LEU A 713 -5.78 2.34 -18.98
N GLU A 714 -5.22 1.82 -17.88
CA GLU A 714 -4.53 0.51 -17.83
C GLU A 714 -5.52 -0.69 -17.84
N SER A 715 -6.67 -0.54 -18.49
CA SER A 715 -7.72 -1.56 -18.62
C SER A 715 -7.81 -2.08 -20.06
N GLN A 716 -8.39 -3.27 -20.26
CA GLN A 716 -8.68 -3.79 -21.61
C GLN A 716 -10.16 -4.10 -21.82
N SER A 717 -11.01 -3.82 -20.83
CA SER A 717 -12.39 -4.25 -20.81
C SER A 717 -13.39 -3.14 -21.11
N TYR A 718 -14.61 -3.57 -21.46
CA TYR A 718 -15.77 -2.70 -21.49
C TYR A 718 -16.09 -2.17 -20.07
N TYR A 719 -16.72 -1.00 -20.01
CA TYR A 719 -17.10 -0.34 -18.76
C TYR A 719 -18.47 0.36 -18.87
N GLN A 720 -19.11 0.63 -17.73
CA GLN A 720 -20.22 1.55 -17.59
C GLN A 720 -19.77 2.91 -17.06
N SER A 721 -20.50 3.97 -17.41
CA SER A 721 -20.27 5.31 -16.89
C SER A 721 -21.39 5.71 -15.92
N HIS A 722 -21.02 6.17 -14.72
CA HIS A 722 -21.97 6.63 -13.71
C HIS A 722 -21.61 8.03 -13.26
N LEU A 723 -22.43 9.01 -13.69
CA LEU A 723 -22.29 10.40 -13.30
C LEU A 723 -22.96 10.65 -11.96
N SER A 724 -22.26 11.35 -11.07
CA SER A 724 -22.83 11.84 -9.81
C SER A 724 -23.92 12.91 -10.08
N PRO A 725 -25.01 12.98 -9.28
CA PRO A 725 -26.11 13.94 -9.47
C PRO A 725 -25.68 15.42 -9.43
N ASN A 726 -24.62 15.74 -8.66
CA ASN A 726 -24.03 17.08 -8.65
C ASN A 726 -23.22 17.42 -9.92
N GLY A 727 -22.90 16.41 -10.74
CA GLY A 727 -22.19 16.55 -12.01
C GLY A 727 -20.68 16.81 -11.89
N ARG A 728 -20.09 16.59 -10.71
CA ARG A 728 -18.65 16.75 -10.48
C ARG A 728 -17.87 15.47 -10.75
N TRP A 729 -18.38 14.33 -10.30
CA TRP A 729 -17.69 13.05 -10.40
C TRP A 729 -18.28 12.19 -11.51
N LEU A 730 -17.38 11.50 -12.20
CA LEU A 730 -17.68 10.39 -13.11
C LEU A 730 -16.98 9.14 -12.60
N LEU A 731 -17.73 8.06 -12.40
CA LEU A 731 -17.20 6.72 -12.20
C LEU A 731 -17.20 5.95 -13.54
N LEU A 732 -16.09 5.29 -13.85
CA LEU A 732 -15.96 4.27 -14.88
C LEU A 732 -15.90 2.90 -14.19
N ASP A 733 -16.95 2.09 -14.35
CA ASP A 733 -17.16 0.80 -13.69
C ASP A 733 -16.88 -0.36 -14.67
N PHE A 734 -15.77 -1.07 -14.48
CA PHE A 734 -15.28 -2.11 -15.39
C PHE A 734 -15.89 -3.48 -15.06
N TYR A 735 -16.06 -4.33 -16.09
CA TYR A 735 -16.74 -5.62 -15.92
C TYR A 735 -15.82 -6.80 -15.59
N GLU A 736 -14.57 -6.78 -16.07
CA GLU A 736 -13.68 -7.93 -15.89
C GLU A 736 -13.03 -7.95 -14.51
N ALA A 737 -12.76 -9.16 -14.03
CA ALA A 737 -12.23 -9.35 -12.71
C ALA A 737 -10.71 -9.11 -12.69
N GLY A 738 -10.27 -8.06 -12.02
CA GLY A 738 -8.86 -7.64 -11.95
C GLY A 738 -8.58 -6.27 -12.58
N ASP A 739 -9.44 -5.82 -13.50
CA ASP A 739 -9.47 -4.43 -13.95
C ASP A 739 -9.74 -3.49 -12.76
N ARG A 740 -9.57 -2.19 -12.97
CA ARG A 740 -9.78 -1.17 -11.92
C ARG A 740 -10.91 -0.23 -12.31
N ASP A 741 -11.68 0.22 -11.32
CA ASP A 741 -12.72 1.22 -11.53
C ASP A 741 -12.14 2.61 -11.26
N TYR A 742 -12.48 3.61 -12.07
CA TYR A 742 -11.83 4.94 -12.03
C TYR A 742 -12.84 6.02 -11.68
N ILE A 743 -12.48 6.91 -10.75
CA ILE A 743 -13.26 8.11 -10.41
C ILE A 743 -12.50 9.33 -10.91
N ILE A 744 -13.18 10.10 -11.76
CA ILE A 744 -12.65 11.29 -12.45
C ILE A 744 -13.34 12.54 -11.89
N ASP A 745 -12.58 13.59 -11.59
CA ASP A 745 -13.13 14.92 -11.31
C ASP A 745 -13.35 15.69 -12.61
N LEU A 746 -14.60 15.92 -12.98
CA LEU A 746 -15.00 16.64 -14.20
C LEU A 746 -14.75 18.15 -14.15
N THR A 747 -14.12 18.66 -13.08
CA THR A 747 -13.61 20.04 -13.00
C THR A 747 -12.13 20.16 -13.34
N THR A 748 -11.35 19.07 -13.26
CA THR A 748 -9.92 19.02 -13.67
C THR A 748 -9.65 18.05 -14.81
N TYR A 749 -10.58 17.12 -15.07
CA TYR A 749 -10.45 16.00 -16.01
C TYR A 749 -9.34 15.00 -15.63
N GLU A 750 -9.07 14.87 -14.32
CA GLU A 750 -8.05 13.97 -13.77
C GLU A 750 -8.69 12.80 -13.01
N VAL A 751 -8.03 11.63 -13.01
CA VAL A 751 -8.37 10.51 -12.11
C VAL A 751 -8.00 10.91 -10.68
N VAL A 752 -9.00 11.07 -9.81
CA VAL A 752 -8.79 11.39 -8.39
C VAL A 752 -8.71 10.14 -7.51
N GLN A 753 -9.31 9.03 -7.96
CA GLN A 753 -9.25 7.76 -7.24
C GLN A 753 -9.35 6.61 -8.22
N THR A 754 -8.61 5.55 -7.91
CA THR A 754 -8.80 4.23 -8.50
C THR A 754 -9.31 3.29 -7.42
N LEU A 755 -10.36 2.54 -7.72
CA LEU A 755 -10.87 1.46 -6.88
C LEU A 755 -10.43 0.13 -7.49
N PRO A 756 -10.11 -0.90 -6.69
CA PRO A 756 -9.89 -2.25 -7.23
C PRO A 756 -11.21 -2.69 -7.89
N GLY A 757 -11.19 -3.18 -9.12
CA GLY A 757 -12.43 -3.54 -9.82
C GLY A 757 -13.12 -4.75 -9.22
N ASN A 758 -14.07 -5.29 -9.98
CA ASN A 758 -14.93 -6.36 -9.47
C ASN A 758 -14.15 -7.66 -9.24
N VAL A 759 -14.59 -8.45 -8.27
CA VAL A 759 -14.08 -9.80 -8.01
C VAL A 759 -15.05 -10.88 -8.53
N PHE A 760 -16.26 -10.48 -8.92
CA PHE A 760 -17.34 -11.39 -9.29
C PHE A 760 -17.92 -11.07 -10.67
N GLN A 761 -17.63 -11.93 -11.66
CA GLN A 761 -18.33 -11.95 -12.95
C GLN A 761 -19.76 -12.51 -12.77
N GLY A 762 -20.65 -11.69 -12.23
CA GLY A 762 -22.09 -11.91 -12.30
C GLY A 762 -22.66 -11.22 -13.55
N ASP A 763 -23.56 -11.89 -14.26
CA ASP A 763 -24.34 -11.26 -15.34
C ASP A 763 -25.03 -9.98 -14.83
N MET A 764 -25.17 -8.99 -15.72
CA MET A 764 -25.72 -7.64 -15.49
C MET A 764 -27.21 -7.65 -15.09
N GLY A 765 -27.51 -8.19 -13.92
CA GLY A 765 -28.85 -8.17 -13.34
C GLY A 765 -29.21 -6.82 -12.71
N PHE A 766 -30.44 -6.74 -12.20
CA PHE A 766 -31.24 -5.53 -12.04
C PHE A 766 -30.75 -4.45 -11.06
N ASN A 767 -29.64 -4.66 -10.36
CA ASN A 767 -29.22 -3.77 -9.29
C ASN A 767 -27.90 -3.09 -9.64
N ALA A 768 -27.77 -1.81 -9.32
CA ALA A 768 -26.52 -1.11 -9.54
C ALA A 768 -25.43 -1.63 -8.58
N ARG A 769 -24.23 -1.94 -9.11
CA ARG A 769 -23.02 -2.24 -8.31
C ARG A 769 -22.55 -1.03 -7.51
N TYR A 770 -22.85 0.14 -8.07
CA TYR A 770 -22.43 1.46 -7.64
C TYR A 770 -23.63 2.39 -7.68
N ASP A 771 -23.81 3.20 -6.64
CA ASP A 771 -24.82 4.26 -6.67
C ASP A 771 -24.35 5.54 -5.98
N TRP A 772 -24.78 6.68 -6.51
CA TRP A 772 -24.43 7.99 -5.96
C TRP A 772 -25.56 8.51 -5.08
N SER A 773 -25.22 9.09 -3.93
CA SER A 773 -26.20 9.81 -3.11
C SER A 773 -26.78 11.00 -3.88
N ALA A 774 -27.98 11.45 -3.52
CA ALA A 774 -28.66 12.56 -4.20
C ALA A 774 -27.87 13.89 -4.19
N ASP A 775 -26.97 14.07 -3.21
CA ASP A 775 -26.05 15.21 -3.16
C ASP A 775 -24.75 15.01 -3.98
N GLY A 776 -24.54 13.81 -4.52
CA GLY A 776 -23.37 13.36 -5.26
C GLY A 776 -22.05 13.38 -4.48
N ASN A 777 -22.10 13.42 -3.14
CA ASN A 777 -20.89 13.45 -2.32
C ASN A 777 -20.42 12.05 -1.89
N TRP A 778 -21.33 11.07 -1.88
CA TRP A 778 -21.06 9.69 -1.51
C TRP A 778 -21.37 8.74 -2.66
N LEU A 779 -20.41 7.87 -2.95
CA LEU A 779 -20.58 6.69 -3.76
C LEU A 779 -20.76 5.51 -2.80
N VAL A 780 -21.81 4.70 -2.97
CA VAL A 780 -21.85 3.36 -2.40
C VAL A 780 -21.33 2.37 -3.44
N ARG A 781 -20.54 1.40 -2.97
CA ARG A 781 -20.15 0.21 -3.69
C ARG A 781 -20.65 -1.01 -2.94
N PHE A 782 -21.44 -1.85 -3.58
CA PHE A 782 -21.85 -3.12 -2.99
C PHE A 782 -20.77 -4.17 -3.23
N GLN A 783 -20.32 -4.83 -2.17
CA GLN A 783 -19.40 -5.96 -2.24
C GLN A 783 -20.03 -7.18 -1.57
N ARG A 784 -19.32 -8.31 -1.60
CA ARG A 784 -19.72 -9.51 -0.86
C ARG A 784 -19.53 -9.25 0.64
N GLY A 785 -20.51 -9.57 1.47
CA GLY A 785 -20.49 -9.40 2.93
C GLY A 785 -20.44 -7.96 3.49
N PHE A 786 -20.16 -6.93 2.69
CA PHE A 786 -20.22 -5.52 3.10
C PHE A 786 -20.49 -4.55 1.94
N ALA A 787 -21.07 -3.40 2.26
CA ALA A 787 -21.10 -2.24 1.37
C ALA A 787 -20.01 -1.24 1.81
N LEU A 788 -19.36 -0.59 0.86
CA LEU A 788 -18.37 0.45 1.09
C LEU A 788 -18.95 1.79 0.67
N LEU A 789 -19.11 2.73 1.59
CA LEU A 789 -19.29 4.13 1.19
C LEU A 789 -17.93 4.76 0.97
N TYR A 790 -17.80 5.53 -0.10
CA TYR A 790 -16.62 6.29 -0.46
C TYR A 790 -17.01 7.73 -0.78
N THR A 791 -16.18 8.69 -0.41
CA THR A 791 -16.35 10.08 -0.87
C THR A 791 -15.09 10.57 -1.60
N PRO A 792 -15.18 10.93 -2.90
CA PRO A 792 -14.03 11.40 -3.67
C PRO A 792 -13.44 12.74 -3.18
N LEU A 793 -14.16 13.47 -2.34
CA LEU A 793 -13.75 14.79 -1.88
C LEU A 793 -12.72 14.74 -0.75
N THR A 794 -12.85 13.77 0.16
CA THR A 794 -12.01 13.61 1.35
C THR A 794 -11.27 12.28 1.39
N HIS A 795 -11.46 11.43 0.36
CA HIS A 795 -10.96 10.05 0.26
C HIS A 795 -11.36 9.18 1.47
N GLU A 796 -12.46 9.52 2.15
CA GLU A 796 -12.95 8.78 3.30
C GLU A 796 -13.68 7.51 2.86
N HIS A 797 -13.40 6.44 3.58
CA HIS A 797 -13.97 5.12 3.40
C HIS A 797 -14.83 4.79 4.63
N TYR A 798 -16.05 4.28 4.42
CA TYR A 798 -16.95 3.86 5.49
C TYR A 798 -17.53 2.48 5.17
N PRO A 799 -16.87 1.40 5.63
CA PRO A 799 -17.35 0.03 5.43
C PRO A 799 -18.54 -0.28 6.35
N ILE A 800 -19.59 -0.86 5.76
CA ILE A 800 -20.85 -1.26 6.41
C ILE A 800 -21.01 -2.77 6.27
N GLN A 801 -20.84 -3.51 7.37
CA GLN A 801 -21.03 -4.95 7.42
C GLN A 801 -22.52 -5.32 7.26
N TYR A 802 -22.82 -6.28 6.38
CA TYR A 802 -24.18 -6.81 6.25
C TYR A 802 -24.64 -7.54 7.52
N GLN A 803 -25.96 -7.62 7.73
CA GLN A 803 -26.52 -8.32 8.89
C GLN A 803 -26.16 -9.82 8.90
N ASP A 804 -26.08 -10.43 7.72
CA ASP A 804 -25.56 -11.77 7.51
C ASP A 804 -24.46 -11.71 6.42
N THR A 805 -23.21 -11.91 6.85
CA THR A 805 -22.04 -11.84 5.96
C THR A 805 -21.94 -13.03 5.01
N SER A 806 -22.75 -14.09 5.17
CA SER A 806 -22.82 -15.20 4.22
C SER A 806 -23.69 -14.89 2.99
N THR A 807 -24.54 -13.86 3.08
CA THR A 807 -25.41 -13.44 1.97
C THR A 807 -24.66 -12.62 0.92
N TYR A 808 -25.06 -12.81 -0.33
CA TYR A 808 -24.64 -12.01 -1.48
C TYR A 808 -25.64 -10.88 -1.66
N CYS A 809 -25.27 -9.66 -1.26
CA CYS A 809 -26.01 -8.46 -1.67
C CYS A 809 -25.55 -8.07 -3.08
N LEU A 810 -26.43 -8.31 -4.06
CA LEU A 810 -26.10 -8.23 -5.49
C LEU A 810 -26.28 -6.83 -6.08
N GLY A 811 -26.44 -5.83 -5.21
CA GLY A 811 -26.57 -4.41 -5.50
C GLY A 811 -27.71 -3.76 -4.72
N GLY A 812 -27.98 -2.51 -5.05
CA GLY A 812 -28.98 -1.69 -4.38
C GLY A 812 -28.83 -0.22 -4.78
N GLY A 813 -29.15 0.68 -3.86
CA GLY A 813 -28.90 2.11 -4.06
C GLY A 813 -29.39 3.00 -2.92
N TRP A 814 -29.31 4.30 -3.12
CA TRP A 814 -29.73 5.33 -2.18
C TRP A 814 -31.23 5.61 -2.30
N HIS A 815 -31.95 5.57 -1.18
CA HIS A 815 -33.39 5.83 -1.13
C HIS A 815 -33.68 6.93 -0.12
N ASN A 816 -34.48 7.92 -0.53
CA ASN A 816 -34.92 9.00 0.35
C ASN A 816 -35.75 8.44 1.50
N ARG A 817 -35.53 8.94 2.72
CA ARG A 817 -36.45 8.63 3.83
C ARG A 817 -37.79 9.31 3.54
N GLY A 818 -38.80 8.52 3.16
CA GLY A 818 -40.19 9.00 3.15
C GLY A 818 -40.52 9.63 4.50
N SER A 819 -41.20 10.78 4.50
CA SER A 819 -41.47 11.53 5.72
C SER A 819 -42.59 10.90 6.54
N SER A 820 -42.31 9.77 7.19
CA SER A 820 -43.20 9.00 8.07
C SER A 820 -43.47 9.66 9.43
#